data_AF-A0A1C1CLF9-F1
#
_entry.id   AF-A0A1C1CLF9-F1
#
_cell.length_a   1.000
_cell.length_b   1.000
_cell.length_c   1.000
_cell.angle_alpha   90.00
_cell.angle_beta   90.00
_cell.angle_gamma   90.00
#
_symmetry.space_group_name_H-M   'P 1'
#
loop_
_entity.id
_entity.type
_entity.pdbx_description
1 polymer ?
#
loop_
_entity_poly.entity_id
_entity_poly.type
_entity_poly.pdbx_seq_one_letter_code
_entity_poly.pdbx_strand_id
1 'polypeptide(L)'
;MSVLRKLSKHVHPNGGTDSPKHGDGHSTPISSQSPGPHRRSLAQFLHLGDKSDYTSSDNESEMSDFDSDGMSKNAQKRAIAKQRKHEHRSKLSLDHRDDSEERIKKRLEEAAKTETDEMKSRYGDLPLMQSTTRNTHHRLDISTITEEMVDQEVVFRCRLHHVRSMGPKLVFLVFRQQISTIQGVLVEEPGKVSAIMIHWAEHLRTGNILLVKGALQKPQIPVKSASIHTVEIKVSDLHVVVRRAEPVPFSVQEAELTILDENEKVDGRQSQIPDRVRLANRIMDLRTATSQSIFRIQAAVGNLFRSSLDEQRFVEIHTPKLQGAATESGASVFKVNYFGRPAFLAQSPQLAKQMAIASDFERVYEIGAVFRAENSNTHRHLTEYTGLDLEMAIEEHYHEMMDVIDHTLKTIFKGIYTKYRTEVDLIKEQFPSEDLVWLEETPRIPFRDAVQLLTDSGWLNEDGEPVSPLEDLATRDEIRLGELMKEKYKTDYYILDKFPRSARPFYTMPDAQDERYTNSFDVFVRGQEIISGGQRIHESKMLEDNMRTVGIDPDDMAEYMEGFKWGAPPHAGCGVGLERIVMLILKLGNIRLASLFHRDPKSFPAKPVVEKLRHPEADTLNPVWKQERGREVAVEDRKLPDLFDLVANYGDATSTSWGDERYQIWRHADSGAAVCYVPEGHYAILPGDPLCHPSQYYRIVVSFLQWLKKETRLKPIWILISPQLEEVLGERLGWKTLSCVAEERVDPHKKSAESDPEVARKIRKAQSDGVKITDLPHNEPVPESIKERTNARVKDWLANRKGTQIHLSNIDLFRDEKHRRYFIAEDKDGNICGVAVMAEIAPKKGWQAKYTLDFPGAPSGTIEYITTHALNVAANAGVPSVTFGGGAANHLTPGHHMSGAKVKMLQATYDAIVKQFNLARKSEFREKMGAVADPVWIAYPPHGLGSRGIKAIMRFFQDEP
;
A
#
# COMPACT_ATOMS: atom_id res chain seq x y z
N MET A 1 35.76 -21.75 -49.31
CA MET A 1 36.29 -20.51 -49.92
C MET A 1 35.49 -19.97 -51.13
N SER A 2 34.27 -20.43 -51.44
CA SER A 2 33.53 -20.00 -52.66
C SER A 2 32.49 -18.87 -52.45
N VAL A 3 32.07 -18.58 -51.21
CA VAL A 3 30.95 -17.63 -50.96
C VAL A 3 31.39 -16.18 -50.71
N LEU A 4 32.65 -15.94 -50.34
CA LEU A 4 33.16 -14.61 -49.97
C LEU A 4 33.41 -13.64 -51.14
N ARG A 5 33.27 -14.07 -52.41
CA ARG A 5 33.50 -13.22 -53.60
C ARG A 5 32.23 -12.62 -54.23
N LYS A 6 31.03 -12.98 -53.78
CA LYS A 6 29.77 -12.48 -54.39
C LYS A 6 29.14 -11.26 -53.70
N LEU A 7 29.68 -10.77 -52.58
CA LEU A 7 29.08 -9.66 -51.83
C LEU A 7 29.80 -8.30 -51.96
N SER A 8 30.80 -8.15 -52.84
CA SER A 8 31.54 -6.88 -53.00
C SER A 8 31.17 -6.06 -54.25
N LYS A 9 30.00 -6.27 -54.87
CA LYS A 9 29.67 -5.63 -56.16
C LYS A 9 28.46 -4.69 -56.20
N HIS A 10 27.81 -4.37 -55.08
CA HIS A 10 26.68 -3.43 -55.09
C HIS A 10 26.74 -2.40 -53.96
N VAL A 11 27.74 -1.52 -53.99
CA VAL A 11 27.67 -0.20 -53.32
C VAL A 11 28.40 0.81 -54.22
N HIS A 12 27.70 1.88 -54.58
CA HIS A 12 28.08 3.00 -55.48
C HIS A 12 27.68 2.82 -56.95
N PRO A 13 26.80 3.72 -57.42
CA PRO A 13 27.29 4.86 -58.20
C PRO A 13 26.77 6.23 -57.72
N ASN A 14 27.67 7.22 -57.80
CA ASN A 14 27.54 8.61 -58.33
C ASN A 14 26.17 9.31 -58.24
N GLY A 15 26.03 10.56 -57.83
CA GLY A 15 26.93 11.71 -57.90
C GLY A 15 26.16 12.90 -58.54
N GLY A 16 26.42 14.13 -58.04
CA GLY A 16 25.95 15.40 -58.63
C GLY A 16 24.71 16.02 -57.96
N THR A 17 24.57 17.34 -57.75
CA THR A 17 25.35 18.53 -58.12
C THR A 17 24.84 19.74 -57.31
N ASP A 18 25.79 20.59 -56.91
CA ASP A 18 25.81 22.06 -56.75
C ASP A 18 24.54 22.94 -56.57
N SER A 19 24.63 23.82 -55.54
CA SER A 19 24.56 25.31 -55.50
C SER A 19 23.57 26.07 -56.43
N PRO A 20 22.94 27.23 -56.05
CA PRO A 20 23.49 28.42 -55.34
C PRO A 20 22.54 29.06 -54.28
N LYS A 21 22.98 29.78 -53.23
CA LYS A 21 23.42 31.20 -53.06
C LYS A 21 22.35 32.33 -53.19
N HIS A 22 22.26 33.10 -52.09
CA HIS A 22 21.92 34.53 -51.89
C HIS A 22 20.46 35.04 -51.87
N GLY A 23 20.16 35.85 -50.84
CA GLY A 23 19.01 36.76 -50.77
C GLY A 23 18.74 37.30 -49.36
N ASP A 24 19.40 38.40 -49.00
CA ASP A 24 19.18 39.23 -47.79
C ASP A 24 17.78 39.88 -47.73
N GLY A 25 17.27 40.19 -46.53
CA GLY A 25 16.24 41.24 -46.37
C GLY A 25 15.33 41.17 -45.13
N HIS A 26 15.61 42.05 -44.16
CA HIS A 26 14.68 42.76 -43.25
C HIS A 26 13.94 42.06 -42.07
N SER A 27 14.53 42.23 -40.88
CA SER A 27 13.99 42.91 -39.68
C SER A 27 12.47 43.05 -39.44
N THR A 28 11.91 42.34 -38.45
CA THR A 28 11.42 42.81 -37.12
C THR A 28 10.49 41.77 -36.46
N PRO A 29 10.32 41.77 -35.11
CA PRO A 29 10.17 40.54 -34.34
C PRO A 29 8.76 40.31 -33.78
N ILE A 30 8.34 39.05 -33.63
CA ILE A 30 7.40 38.60 -32.59
C ILE A 30 7.79 37.19 -32.12
N SER A 31 8.03 37.11 -30.81
CA SER A 31 7.97 35.99 -29.88
C SER A 31 7.20 34.73 -30.33
N SER A 32 7.85 33.56 -30.25
CA SER A 32 7.48 32.41 -29.40
C SER A 32 8.18 31.12 -29.90
N GLN A 33 9.34 30.77 -29.34
CA GLN A 33 9.87 29.41 -29.49
C GLN A 33 10.41 28.90 -28.15
N SER A 34 9.84 27.78 -27.75
CA SER A 34 10.04 27.01 -26.55
C SER A 34 11.50 26.55 -26.39
N PRO A 35 12.02 26.47 -25.16
CA PRO A 35 13.41 26.10 -24.91
C PRO A 35 13.62 24.60 -25.16
N GLY A 36 14.45 24.27 -26.15
CA GLY A 36 14.97 22.92 -26.35
C GLY A 36 15.98 22.53 -25.26
N PRO A 37 16.13 21.23 -24.94
CA PRO A 37 16.93 20.76 -23.82
C PRO A 37 18.44 20.90 -24.10
N HIS A 38 19.12 21.66 -23.25
CA HIS A 38 20.57 21.85 -23.30
C HIS A 38 21.31 20.53 -23.04
N ARG A 39 22.12 20.10 -24.01
CA ARG A 39 23.16 19.06 -23.87
C ARG A 39 24.15 19.44 -22.77
N ARG A 40 24.01 18.90 -21.56
CA ARG A 40 25.04 19.01 -20.51
C ARG A 40 26.13 17.97 -20.77
N SER A 41 27.33 18.44 -21.09
CA SER A 41 28.52 17.61 -21.34
C SER A 41 29.10 17.05 -20.04
N LEU A 42 29.61 15.82 -20.11
CA LEU A 42 30.18 14.97 -19.05
C LEU A 42 31.34 15.56 -18.19
N ALA A 43 31.74 16.81 -18.38
CA ALA A 43 32.94 17.37 -17.76
C ALA A 43 32.75 17.89 -16.32
N GLN A 44 31.52 18.07 -15.84
CA GLN A 44 31.27 18.84 -14.61
C GLN A 44 31.01 17.99 -13.34
N PHE A 45 31.09 16.67 -13.42
CA PHE A 45 30.85 15.76 -12.28
C PHE A 45 32.13 15.31 -11.52
N LEU A 46 33.31 15.90 -11.79
CA LEU A 46 34.60 15.38 -11.30
C LEU A 46 35.23 16.13 -10.11
N HIS A 47 34.49 16.92 -9.34
CA HIS A 47 35.03 17.59 -8.15
C HIS A 47 34.13 17.42 -6.92
N LEU A 48 34.24 16.26 -6.26
CA LEU A 48 33.78 16.03 -4.89
C LEU A 48 34.96 15.49 -4.08
N GLY A 49 35.62 16.40 -3.37
CA GLY A 49 36.70 16.11 -2.44
C GLY A 49 37.02 17.38 -1.68
N ASP A 50 36.38 17.57 -0.51
CA ASP A 50 37.08 17.79 0.76
C ASP A 50 36.12 18.08 1.93
N LYS A 51 36.41 17.39 3.03
CA LYS A 51 36.19 17.72 4.45
C LYS A 51 34.81 17.51 5.12
N SER A 52 34.85 16.47 5.95
CA SER A 52 34.10 16.21 7.19
C SER A 52 34.16 17.34 8.20
N ASP A 53 33.01 17.66 8.82
CA ASP A 53 32.87 18.02 10.23
C ASP A 53 31.39 17.85 10.63
N TYR A 54 31.10 16.85 11.47
CA TYR A 54 29.76 16.54 11.97
C TYR A 54 29.57 17.15 13.35
N THR A 55 28.68 18.15 13.48
CA THR A 55 28.13 18.60 14.76
C THR A 55 26.63 18.44 14.75
N SER A 56 26.14 17.64 15.70
CA SER A 56 24.73 17.27 15.92
C SER A 56 24.01 18.35 16.74
N SER A 57 23.07 19.07 16.15
CA SER A 57 21.92 19.69 16.81
C SER A 57 20.92 20.20 15.77
N ASP A 58 19.65 19.85 16.00
CA ASP A 58 18.41 20.36 15.46
C ASP A 58 18.05 20.06 13.99
N ASN A 59 17.04 19.18 13.87
CA ASN A 59 16.14 18.91 12.74
C ASN A 59 16.07 20.04 11.68
N GLU A 60 16.99 20.02 10.71
CA GLU A 60 16.71 20.53 9.38
C GLU A 60 16.14 19.37 8.56
N SER A 61 14.88 19.54 8.16
CA SER A 61 14.25 18.67 7.17
C SER A 61 15.04 18.75 5.86
N GLU A 62 15.44 17.59 5.35
CA GLU A 62 16.07 17.41 4.04
C GLU A 62 15.20 18.04 2.93
N MET A 63 15.45 19.31 2.64
CA MET A 63 14.95 20.05 1.49
C MET A 63 16.15 20.55 0.69
N SER A 64 16.93 19.62 0.15
CA SER A 64 17.89 19.88 -0.92
C SER A 64 17.29 19.40 -2.25
N ASP A 65 17.47 20.23 -3.28
CA ASP A 65 17.13 20.04 -4.70
C ASP A 65 15.77 20.62 -5.14
N PHE A 66 15.61 21.95 -4.99
CA PHE A 66 14.76 22.73 -5.89
C PHE A 66 15.63 23.67 -6.74
N ASP A 67 15.58 23.42 -8.06
CA ASP A 67 16.30 24.14 -9.11
C ASP A 67 16.23 25.67 -8.97
N SER A 68 17.39 26.28 -8.76
CA SER A 68 17.60 27.73 -8.81
C SER A 68 17.84 28.17 -10.25
N ASP A 69 16.77 28.24 -11.05
CA ASP A 69 16.78 29.01 -12.30
C ASP A 69 15.63 30.03 -12.28
N GLY A 70 15.98 31.33 -12.17
CA GLY A 70 15.05 32.42 -12.52
C GLY A 70 14.69 33.48 -11.47
N MET A 71 15.41 33.62 -10.34
CA MET A 71 15.12 34.76 -9.42
C MET A 71 15.67 36.10 -9.94
N SER A 72 14.79 37.10 -10.07
CA SER A 72 15.14 38.49 -10.40
C SER A 72 16.05 39.14 -9.32
N LYS A 73 16.93 40.07 -9.74
CA LYS A 73 17.87 40.83 -8.86
C LYS A 73 17.20 41.43 -7.62
N ASN A 74 15.95 41.89 -7.73
CA ASN A 74 15.21 42.45 -6.59
C ASN A 74 14.72 41.38 -5.61
N ALA A 75 14.37 40.19 -6.11
CA ALA A 75 14.00 39.04 -5.28
C ALA A 75 15.23 38.48 -4.53
N GLN A 76 16.39 38.43 -5.19
CA GLN A 76 17.67 38.09 -4.54
C GLN A 76 18.05 39.08 -3.43
N LYS A 77 17.95 40.39 -3.66
CA LYS A 77 18.20 41.40 -2.61
C LYS A 77 17.24 41.28 -1.43
N ARG A 78 15.95 41.00 -1.67
CA ARG A 78 14.96 40.77 -0.60
C ARG A 78 15.25 39.49 0.17
N ALA A 79 15.66 38.41 -0.50
CA ALA A 79 16.05 37.16 0.16
C ALA A 79 17.28 37.36 1.07
N ILE A 80 18.33 38.02 0.56
CA ILE A 80 19.55 38.33 1.35
C ILE A 80 19.21 39.25 2.54
N ALA A 81 18.35 40.26 2.35
CA ALA A 81 17.94 41.13 3.45
C ALA A 81 17.11 40.38 4.51
N LYS A 82 16.26 39.44 4.09
CA LYS A 82 15.47 38.58 5.00
C LYS A 82 16.39 37.60 5.76
N GLN A 83 17.40 37.06 5.08
CA GLN A 83 18.42 36.18 5.67
C GLN A 83 19.28 36.93 6.69
N ARG A 84 19.80 38.12 6.36
CA ARG A 84 20.55 38.97 7.32
C ARG A 84 19.71 39.39 8.53
N LYS A 85 18.41 39.70 8.32
CA LYS A 85 17.50 40.03 9.43
C LYS A 85 17.20 38.81 10.30
N HIS A 86 17.17 37.62 9.72
CA HIS A 86 17.05 36.35 10.43
C HIS A 86 18.34 36.03 11.21
N GLU A 87 19.51 36.17 10.60
CA GLU A 87 20.83 35.99 11.24
C GLU A 87 21.05 36.97 12.40
N HIS A 88 20.67 38.25 12.23
CA HIS A 88 20.84 39.25 13.29
C HIS A 88 19.84 39.05 14.45
N ARG A 89 18.62 38.58 14.17
CA ARG A 89 17.67 38.15 15.21
C ARG A 89 18.13 36.86 15.89
N SER A 90 18.75 35.95 15.14
CA SER A 90 19.35 34.72 15.68
C SER A 90 20.50 35.04 16.62
N LYS A 91 21.44 35.94 16.26
CA LYS A 91 22.53 36.36 17.14
C LYS A 91 22.06 37.04 18.43
N LEU A 92 21.17 38.04 18.35
CA LEU A 92 20.59 38.67 19.55
C LEU A 92 19.78 37.68 20.41
N SER A 93 19.15 36.68 19.77
CA SER A 93 18.46 35.60 20.47
C SER A 93 19.43 34.60 21.11
N LEU A 94 20.65 34.42 20.59
CA LEU A 94 21.67 33.55 21.15
C LEU A 94 22.29 34.20 22.40
N ASP A 95 22.72 35.47 22.29
CA ASP A 95 23.34 36.18 23.43
C ASP A 95 22.37 36.32 24.63
N HIS A 96 21.08 36.62 24.39
CA HIS A 96 20.07 36.66 25.45
C HIS A 96 19.70 35.27 25.99
N ARG A 97 19.87 34.20 25.20
CA ARG A 97 19.64 32.81 25.66
C ARG A 97 20.76 32.38 26.59
N ASP A 98 22.02 32.62 26.25
CA ASP A 98 23.18 32.22 27.06
C ASP A 98 23.12 32.81 28.48
N ASP A 99 22.84 34.11 28.62
CA ASP A 99 22.68 34.77 29.92
C ASP A 99 21.51 34.19 30.75
N SER A 100 20.43 33.80 30.09
CA SER A 100 19.24 33.22 30.74
C SER A 100 19.49 31.78 31.17
N GLU A 101 20.18 30.99 30.35
CA GLU A 101 20.54 29.60 30.63
C GLU A 101 21.54 29.51 31.79
N GLU A 102 22.53 30.41 31.87
CA GLU A 102 23.43 30.49 33.01
C GLU A 102 22.72 30.79 34.33
N ARG A 103 21.75 31.71 34.32
CA ARG A 103 20.95 32.05 35.51
C ARG A 103 20.09 30.87 35.97
N ILE A 104 19.48 30.15 35.02
CA ILE A 104 18.72 28.94 35.30
C ILE A 104 19.65 27.88 35.90
N LYS A 105 20.82 27.63 35.30
CA LYS A 105 21.80 26.66 35.78
C LYS A 105 22.27 26.95 37.21
N LYS A 106 22.67 28.19 37.51
CA LYS A 106 23.09 28.60 38.88
C LYS A 106 21.96 28.37 39.89
N ARG A 107 20.73 28.72 39.53
CA ARG A 107 19.58 28.50 40.40
C ARG A 107 19.28 27.01 40.63
N LEU A 108 19.41 26.17 39.61
CA LEU A 108 19.25 24.73 39.75
C LEU A 108 20.37 24.11 40.60
N GLU A 109 21.60 24.58 40.47
CA GLU A 109 22.73 24.18 41.32
C GLU A 109 22.52 24.59 42.79
N GLU A 110 21.98 25.79 43.04
CA GLU A 110 21.60 26.24 44.39
C GLU A 110 20.46 25.41 44.97
N ALA A 111 19.41 25.17 44.18
CA ALA A 111 18.27 24.35 44.60
C ALA A 111 18.71 22.90 44.90
N ALA A 112 19.64 22.35 44.10
CA ALA A 112 20.17 21.00 44.31
C ALA A 112 20.90 20.84 45.66
N LYS A 113 21.49 21.92 46.19
CA LYS A 113 22.13 21.92 47.51
C LYS A 113 21.12 21.85 48.65
N THR A 114 19.89 22.32 48.43
CA THR A 114 18.81 22.35 49.41
C THR A 114 17.75 21.25 49.20
N GLU A 115 17.89 20.44 48.15
CA GLU A 115 16.92 19.42 47.77
C GLU A 115 16.94 18.23 48.76
N THR A 116 15.83 18.01 49.47
CA THR A 116 15.69 16.86 50.39
C THR A 116 15.12 15.63 49.68
N ASP A 117 15.28 14.44 50.28
CA ASP A 117 14.68 13.21 49.73
C ASP A 117 13.14 13.26 49.72
N GLU A 118 12.54 13.94 50.70
CA GLU A 118 11.09 14.19 50.71
C GLU A 118 10.68 15.05 49.50
N MET A 119 11.40 16.12 49.20
CA MET A 119 11.13 16.97 48.03
C MET A 119 11.30 16.18 46.72
N LYS A 120 12.35 15.37 46.60
CA LYS A 120 12.56 14.48 45.44
C LYS A 120 11.46 13.46 45.26
N SER A 121 10.90 12.93 46.34
CA SER A 121 9.83 11.92 46.27
C SER A 121 8.52 12.44 45.66
N ARG A 122 8.33 13.77 45.59
CA ARG A 122 7.11 14.42 45.07
C ARG A 122 7.05 14.52 43.55
N TYR A 123 8.13 14.24 42.84
CA TYR A 123 8.16 14.29 41.37
C TYR A 123 9.07 13.22 40.75
N GLY A 124 9.00 13.08 39.42
CA GLY A 124 9.79 12.11 38.67
C GLY A 124 8.96 10.99 38.05
N ASP A 125 9.64 9.94 37.60
CA ASP A 125 9.01 8.82 36.88
C ASP A 125 8.66 7.71 37.88
N LEU A 126 7.41 7.25 37.84
CA LEU A 126 7.02 6.06 38.58
C LEU A 126 7.67 4.82 37.93
N PRO A 127 7.97 3.78 38.73
CA PRO A 127 8.43 2.52 38.18
C PRO A 127 7.39 1.94 37.21
N LEU A 128 7.87 1.16 36.24
CA LEU A 128 7.00 0.46 35.30
C LEU A 128 5.95 -0.34 36.07
N MET A 129 4.67 -0.09 35.78
CA MET A 129 3.57 -0.80 36.41
C MET A 129 3.54 -2.25 35.93
N GLN A 130 4.08 -3.15 36.75
CA GLN A 130 4.11 -4.60 36.50
C GLN A 130 3.26 -5.40 37.51
N SER A 131 2.23 -4.78 38.08
CA SER A 131 1.35 -5.42 39.08
C SER A 131 2.07 -5.97 40.32
N THR A 132 3.21 -5.37 40.70
CA THR A 132 4.03 -5.78 41.85
C THR A 132 3.45 -5.31 43.19
N THR A 133 2.69 -4.22 43.19
CA THR A 133 2.02 -3.66 44.37
C THR A 133 0.58 -3.30 44.05
N ARG A 134 -0.30 -3.31 45.07
CA ARG A 134 -1.68 -2.84 45.00
C ARG A 134 -1.89 -1.77 46.07
N ASN A 135 -1.52 -0.53 45.76
CA ASN A 135 -1.79 0.58 46.66
C ASN A 135 -3.27 0.99 46.52
N THR A 136 -4.03 1.00 47.62
CA THR A 136 -5.47 1.25 47.67
C THR A 136 -5.85 2.75 47.63
N HIS A 137 -4.97 3.62 47.12
CA HIS A 137 -5.27 5.05 47.05
C HIS A 137 -6.48 5.28 46.13
N HIS A 138 -7.54 5.87 46.70
CA HIS A 138 -8.70 6.31 45.94
C HIS A 138 -8.25 7.38 44.93
N ARG A 139 -8.51 7.13 43.64
CA ARG A 139 -8.23 8.07 42.57
C ARG A 139 -9.54 8.69 42.10
N LEU A 140 -9.66 10.01 42.26
CA LEU A 140 -10.82 10.78 41.84
C LEU A 140 -10.95 10.79 40.30
N ASP A 141 -12.18 10.83 39.79
CA ASP A 141 -12.47 11.29 38.44
C ASP A 141 -12.64 12.81 38.46
N ILE A 142 -11.84 13.54 37.68
CA ILE A 142 -11.90 15.01 37.73
C ILE A 142 -13.26 15.55 37.27
N SER A 143 -14.03 14.81 36.49
CA SER A 143 -15.37 15.25 36.06
C SER A 143 -16.37 15.34 37.21
N THR A 144 -16.08 14.74 38.38
CA THR A 144 -16.94 14.78 39.57
C THR A 144 -16.57 15.93 40.52
N ILE A 145 -15.56 16.75 40.19
CA ILE A 145 -15.14 17.88 41.01
C ILE A 145 -16.23 18.97 41.02
N THR A 146 -16.62 19.39 42.22
CA THR A 146 -17.54 20.51 42.44
C THR A 146 -16.91 21.59 43.31
N GLU A 147 -17.51 22.78 43.39
CA GLU A 147 -17.03 23.86 44.26
C GLU A 147 -17.08 23.52 45.76
N GLU A 148 -17.92 22.57 46.17
CA GLU A 148 -18.03 22.11 47.55
C GLU A 148 -16.81 21.29 48.00
N MET A 149 -16.00 20.83 47.04
CA MET A 149 -14.81 20.03 47.30
C MET A 149 -13.55 20.88 47.50
N VAL A 150 -13.66 22.22 47.48
CA VAL A 150 -12.52 23.11 47.80
C VAL A 150 -11.90 22.74 49.16
N ASP A 151 -10.59 22.90 49.25
CA ASP A 151 -9.71 22.49 50.36
C ASP A 151 -9.51 20.98 50.52
N GLN A 152 -10.23 20.12 49.78
CA GLN A 152 -9.97 18.69 49.78
C GLN A 152 -8.69 18.33 49.03
N GLU A 153 -7.89 17.44 49.61
CA GLU A 153 -6.75 16.84 48.94
C GLU A 153 -7.23 15.70 48.02
N VAL A 154 -6.86 15.77 46.75
CA VAL A 154 -7.27 14.81 45.72
C VAL A 154 -6.07 14.18 45.05
N VAL A 155 -6.22 12.91 44.65
CA VAL A 155 -5.27 12.17 43.81
C VAL A 155 -6.01 11.70 42.57
N PHE A 156 -5.47 11.92 41.37
CA PHE A 156 -6.10 11.48 40.13
C PHE A 156 -5.06 11.19 39.04
N ARG A 157 -5.45 10.39 38.05
CA ARG A 157 -4.61 10.08 36.88
C ARG A 157 -5.13 10.83 35.67
N CYS A 158 -4.26 11.58 35.01
CA CYS A 158 -4.62 12.39 33.86
C CYS A 158 -3.58 12.26 32.74
N ARG A 159 -3.89 12.87 31.60
CA ARG A 159 -2.89 13.25 30.59
C ARG A 159 -2.54 14.71 30.77
N LEU A 160 -1.26 15.04 30.63
CA LEU A 160 -0.84 16.43 30.51
C LEU A 160 -1.35 17.01 29.19
N HIS A 161 -2.21 18.02 29.25
CA HIS A 161 -2.83 18.61 28.08
C HIS A 161 -2.00 19.78 27.55
N HIS A 162 -1.58 20.68 28.43
CA HIS A 162 -0.78 21.86 28.11
C HIS A 162 0.09 22.26 29.31
N VAL A 163 1.22 22.91 29.07
CA VAL A 163 2.10 23.48 30.09
C VAL A 163 2.31 24.95 29.77
N ARG A 164 2.13 25.82 30.75
CA ARG A 164 2.37 27.25 30.62
C ARG A 164 3.31 27.71 31.73
N SER A 165 4.54 28.02 31.36
CA SER A 165 5.51 28.66 32.25
C SER A 165 5.13 30.12 32.48
N MET A 166 4.99 30.53 33.74
CA MET A 166 4.66 31.92 34.11
C MET A 166 5.85 32.65 34.73
N GLY A 167 7.02 32.03 34.69
CA GLY A 167 8.22 32.48 35.37
C GLY A 167 8.79 31.37 36.23
N PRO A 168 9.97 31.59 36.82
CA PRO A 168 10.78 30.46 37.26
C PRO A 168 10.34 29.92 38.63
N LYS A 169 9.24 30.43 39.22
CA LYS A 169 8.65 29.97 40.49
C LYS A 169 7.23 29.40 40.34
N LEU A 170 6.65 29.47 39.15
CA LEU A 170 5.24 29.16 38.91
C LEU A 170 5.06 28.59 37.51
N VAL A 171 4.48 27.39 37.46
CA VAL A 171 4.03 26.76 36.22
C VAL A 171 2.58 26.34 36.34
N PHE A 172 1.79 26.65 35.31
CA PHE A 172 0.44 26.14 35.16
C PHE A 172 0.45 24.90 34.27
N LEU A 173 -0.23 23.84 34.71
CA LEU A 173 -0.41 22.62 33.95
C LEU A 173 -1.90 22.40 33.71
N VAL A 174 -2.32 22.17 32.47
CA VAL A 174 -3.69 21.72 32.20
C VAL A 174 -3.69 20.20 32.19
N PHE A 175 -4.48 19.60 33.05
CA PHE A 175 -4.66 18.15 33.15
C PHE A 175 -5.95 17.74 32.46
N ARG A 176 -5.92 16.67 31.66
CA ARG A 176 -7.09 16.11 30.97
C ARG A 176 -7.39 14.69 31.41
N GLN A 177 -8.66 14.41 31.67
CA GLN A 177 -9.21 13.06 31.76
C GLN A 177 -10.40 13.00 30.82
N GLN A 178 -10.28 12.20 29.76
CA GLN A 178 -11.31 12.09 28.72
C GLN A 178 -11.68 13.48 28.15
N ILE A 179 -12.92 13.93 28.34
CA ILE A 179 -13.44 15.23 27.86
C ILE A 179 -13.26 16.37 28.88
N SER A 180 -12.93 16.05 30.14
CA SER A 180 -12.79 17.04 31.20
C SER A 180 -11.34 17.51 31.33
N THR A 181 -11.16 18.80 31.60
CA THR A 181 -9.87 19.41 31.90
C THR A 181 -9.94 20.28 33.15
N ILE A 182 -8.82 20.32 33.89
CA ILE A 182 -8.66 21.16 35.09
C ILE A 182 -7.25 21.75 35.11
N GLN A 183 -7.11 22.97 35.64
CA GLN A 183 -5.81 23.60 35.83
C GLN A 183 -5.16 23.15 37.14
N GLY A 184 -3.89 22.79 37.04
CA GLY A 184 -2.94 22.63 38.13
C GLY A 184 -2.05 23.85 38.24
N VAL A 185 -1.84 24.30 39.48
CA VAL A 185 -0.96 25.39 39.87
C VAL A 185 0.18 24.79 40.68
N LEU A 186 1.38 24.80 40.13
CA LEU A 186 2.59 24.36 40.82
C LEU A 186 3.45 25.58 41.12
N VAL A 187 3.55 25.91 42.41
CA VAL A 187 4.27 27.08 42.94
C VAL A 187 5.43 26.60 43.79
N GLU A 188 6.59 27.23 43.67
CA GLU A 188 7.73 26.98 44.55
C GLU A 188 7.37 27.24 46.01
N GLU A 189 7.56 26.24 46.86
CA GLU A 189 7.30 26.29 48.29
C GLU A 189 8.51 25.74 49.04
N PRO A 190 9.17 26.56 49.90
CA PRO A 190 10.33 26.11 50.66
C PRO A 190 10.06 24.82 51.44
N GLY A 191 10.94 23.83 51.27
CA GLY A 191 10.83 22.52 51.92
C GLY A 191 9.77 21.57 51.33
N LYS A 192 9.01 21.99 50.31
CA LYS A 192 7.97 21.15 49.67
C LYS A 192 8.14 21.04 48.15
N VAL A 193 8.03 22.15 47.42
CA VAL A 193 8.14 22.21 45.95
C VAL A 193 9.40 22.99 45.60
N SER A 194 10.41 22.28 45.08
CA SER A 194 11.70 22.87 44.73
C SER A 194 11.69 23.60 43.39
N ALA A 195 12.67 24.48 43.19
CA ALA A 195 12.95 25.05 41.86
C ALA A 195 13.27 23.97 40.81
N ILE A 196 13.85 22.84 41.22
CA ILE A 196 14.12 21.68 40.34
C ILE A 196 12.81 21.04 39.89
N MET A 197 11.86 20.83 40.81
CA MET A 197 10.54 20.29 40.46
C MET A 197 9.80 21.20 39.47
N ILE A 198 9.84 22.52 39.68
CA ILE A 198 9.24 23.52 38.76
C ILE A 198 9.88 23.42 37.37
N HIS A 199 11.21 23.45 37.31
CA HIS A 199 11.95 23.35 36.05
C HIS A 199 11.70 22.00 35.35
N TRP A 200 11.64 20.89 36.10
CA TRP A 200 11.31 19.58 35.56
C TRP A 200 9.88 19.53 34.99
N ALA A 201 8.90 20.07 35.72
CA ALA A 201 7.51 20.11 35.31
C ALA A 201 7.29 20.97 34.05
N GLU A 202 8.01 22.09 33.93
CA GLU A 202 8.02 22.97 32.75
C GLU A 202 8.42 22.23 31.47
N HIS A 203 9.34 21.26 31.58
CA HIS A 203 9.85 20.49 30.44
C HIS A 203 9.10 19.18 30.18
N LEU A 204 7.99 18.92 30.88
CA LEU A 204 7.15 17.76 30.60
C LEU A 204 6.46 17.89 29.25
N ARG A 205 6.66 16.89 28.38
CA ARG A 205 5.98 16.82 27.09
C ARG A 205 4.47 16.60 27.27
N THR A 206 3.67 17.37 26.53
CA THR A 206 2.22 17.16 26.44
C THR A 206 1.88 15.72 26.03
N GLY A 207 0.80 15.16 26.55
CA GLY A 207 0.38 13.78 26.30
C GLY A 207 0.99 12.73 27.22
N ASN A 208 1.98 13.09 28.05
CA ASN A 208 2.42 12.24 29.18
C ASN A 208 1.23 11.87 30.05
N ILE A 209 1.20 10.63 30.56
CA ILE A 209 0.21 10.22 31.57
C ILE A 209 0.82 10.48 32.94
N LEU A 210 0.12 11.24 33.76
CA LEU A 210 0.58 11.69 35.06
C LEU A 210 -0.31 11.16 36.18
N LEU A 211 0.28 10.93 37.34
CA LEU A 211 -0.41 10.84 38.63
C LEU A 211 -0.19 12.16 39.36
N VAL A 212 -1.29 12.82 39.72
CA VAL A 212 -1.26 14.15 40.34
C VAL A 212 -1.87 14.04 41.73
N LYS A 213 -1.23 14.68 42.70
CA LYS A 213 -1.76 14.94 44.03
C LYS A 213 -1.76 16.44 44.31
N GLY A 214 -2.83 16.94 44.93
CA GLY A 214 -2.90 18.35 45.30
C GLY A 214 -4.21 18.70 46.00
N ALA A 215 -4.29 19.92 46.52
CA ALA A 215 -5.50 20.46 47.15
C ALA A 215 -6.34 21.25 46.16
N LEU A 216 -7.66 21.08 46.18
CA LEU A 216 -8.59 21.87 45.39
C LEU A 216 -8.69 23.30 45.96
N GLN A 217 -8.68 24.31 45.10
CA GLN A 217 -8.81 25.71 45.49
C GLN A 217 -9.61 26.51 44.47
N LYS A 218 -10.16 27.66 44.89
CA LYS A 218 -10.79 28.61 43.96
C LYS A 218 -9.72 29.42 43.24
N PRO A 219 -9.74 29.49 41.90
CA PRO A 219 -8.82 30.32 41.15
C PRO A 219 -9.16 31.81 41.36
N GLN A 220 -8.16 32.69 41.29
CA GLN A 220 -8.40 34.15 41.40
C GLN A 220 -9.23 34.69 40.23
N ILE A 221 -9.09 34.08 39.05
CA ILE A 221 -9.85 34.39 37.83
C ILE A 221 -10.35 33.05 37.27
N PRO A 222 -11.63 32.94 36.84
CA PRO A 222 -12.15 31.72 36.25
C PRO A 222 -11.27 31.20 35.10
N VAL A 223 -10.91 29.91 35.16
CA VAL A 223 -9.97 29.28 34.24
C VAL A 223 -10.67 28.89 32.95
N LYS A 224 -10.75 29.82 31.99
CA LYS A 224 -11.43 29.60 30.70
C LYS A 224 -10.70 28.63 29.76
N SER A 225 -9.46 28.25 30.06
CA SER A 225 -8.65 27.33 29.24
C SER A 225 -8.82 25.86 29.62
N ALA A 226 -9.70 25.56 30.56
CA ALA A 226 -10.05 24.21 31.00
C ALA A 226 -11.58 24.08 31.01
N SER A 227 -12.15 22.89 31.13
CA SER A 227 -13.62 22.71 31.22
C SER A 227 -14.15 22.99 32.62
N ILE A 228 -13.29 22.85 33.65
CA ILE A 228 -13.61 23.19 35.03
C ILE A 228 -13.05 24.58 35.30
N HIS A 229 -13.94 25.58 35.31
CA HIS A 229 -13.57 27.00 35.39
C HIS A 229 -13.43 27.52 36.83
N THR A 230 -14.17 26.93 37.77
CA THR A 230 -14.38 27.49 39.12
C THR A 230 -13.49 26.88 40.19
N VAL A 231 -12.76 25.80 39.85
CA VAL A 231 -11.84 25.09 40.74
C VAL A 231 -10.55 24.79 39.99
N GLU A 232 -9.42 24.95 40.67
CA GLU A 232 -8.10 24.54 40.22
C GLU A 232 -7.39 23.72 41.31
N ILE A 233 -6.25 23.13 40.98
CA ILE A 233 -5.52 22.22 41.87
C ILE A 233 -4.19 22.84 42.25
N LYS A 234 -3.97 23.10 43.53
CA LYS A 234 -2.64 23.39 44.05
C LYS A 234 -1.84 22.10 44.14
N VAL A 235 -0.95 21.88 43.17
CA VAL A 235 -0.22 20.61 42.99
C VAL A 235 0.83 20.45 44.08
N SER A 236 0.81 19.32 44.78
CA SER A 236 1.82 18.94 45.78
C SER A 236 2.75 17.83 45.29
N ASP A 237 2.24 16.94 44.44
CA ASP A 237 3.00 15.81 43.88
C ASP A 237 2.61 15.59 42.41
N LEU A 238 3.61 15.30 41.58
CA LEU A 238 3.48 15.20 40.14
C LEU A 238 4.40 14.11 39.58
N HIS A 239 3.86 12.93 39.27
CA HIS A 239 4.65 11.81 38.77
C HIS A 239 4.26 11.38 37.36
N VAL A 240 5.25 11.02 36.54
CA VAL A 240 5.02 10.44 35.21
C VAL A 240 4.76 8.95 35.35
N VAL A 241 3.58 8.51 34.90
CA VAL A 241 3.21 7.09 34.78
C VAL A 241 3.66 6.56 33.41
N VAL A 242 3.46 7.34 32.35
CA VAL A 242 3.86 6.98 30.97
C VAL A 242 4.43 8.21 30.28
N ARG A 243 5.71 8.09 29.89
CA ARG A 243 6.44 9.11 29.14
C ARG A 243 6.15 8.99 27.64
N ARG A 244 5.95 10.13 26.96
CA ARG A 244 5.83 10.22 25.51
C ARG A 244 7.22 10.16 24.87
N ALA A 245 7.55 9.02 24.26
CA ALA A 245 8.85 8.80 23.59
C ALA A 245 8.97 9.60 22.28
N GLU A 246 7.97 9.49 21.42
CA GLU A 246 7.99 10.08 20.07
C GLU A 246 7.29 11.45 20.01
N PRO A 247 7.64 12.31 19.03
CA PRO A 247 6.82 13.46 18.67
C PRO A 247 5.45 13.02 18.14
N VAL A 248 4.48 13.93 18.16
CA VAL A 248 3.13 13.71 17.65
C VAL A 248 2.85 14.64 16.47
N PRO A 249 2.02 14.22 15.50
CA PRO A 249 1.73 15.03 14.31
C PRO A 249 1.03 16.35 14.62
N PHE A 250 0.27 16.38 15.73
CA PHE A 250 -0.34 17.56 16.33
C PHE A 250 -0.70 17.23 17.79
N SER A 251 -0.81 18.25 18.63
CA SER A 251 -1.30 18.11 20.00
C SER A 251 -2.83 18.12 20.05
N VAL A 252 -3.42 17.55 21.11
CA VAL A 252 -4.88 17.58 21.27
C VAL A 252 -5.39 19.00 21.46
N GLN A 253 -4.63 19.85 22.15
CA GLN A 253 -4.99 21.26 22.32
C GLN A 253 -5.04 22.00 20.99
N GLU A 254 -4.01 21.87 20.14
CA GLU A 254 -4.01 22.47 18.79
C GLU A 254 -5.21 21.95 17.96
N ALA A 255 -5.54 20.68 18.13
CA ALA A 255 -6.71 20.07 17.51
C ALA A 255 -8.05 20.47 18.16
N GLU A 256 -8.08 21.14 19.29
CA GLU A 256 -9.31 21.64 19.91
C GLU A 256 -9.55 23.12 19.58
N LEU A 257 -8.52 23.84 19.11
CA LEU A 257 -8.65 25.24 18.69
C LEU A 257 -9.54 25.40 17.45
N THR A 258 -10.63 26.14 17.62
CA THR A 258 -11.54 26.57 16.56
C THR A 258 -10.94 27.74 15.77
N ILE A 259 -11.17 27.78 14.46
CA ILE A 259 -10.85 28.95 13.62
C ILE A 259 -11.98 29.97 13.82
N LEU A 260 -11.66 31.14 14.36
CA LEU A 260 -12.58 32.29 14.39
C LEU A 260 -12.52 32.98 13.01
N ASP A 261 -13.07 32.35 11.98
CA ASP A 261 -13.34 33.06 10.72
C ASP A 261 -14.85 33.26 10.61
N GLU A 262 -15.30 34.50 10.82
CA GLU A 262 -16.72 34.87 10.79
C GLU A 262 -17.30 34.82 9.37
N ASN A 263 -16.46 34.73 8.33
CA ASN A 263 -16.87 34.99 6.95
C ASN A 263 -17.21 33.77 6.10
N GLU A 264 -17.02 32.54 6.56
CA GLU A 264 -17.39 31.35 5.79
C GLU A 264 -18.28 30.40 6.60
N LYS A 265 -19.59 30.42 6.30
CA LYS A 265 -20.51 29.34 6.63
C LYS A 265 -20.15 28.09 5.81
N VAL A 266 -19.07 27.42 6.16
CA VAL A 266 -18.76 26.10 5.57
C VAL A 266 -19.33 25.04 6.49
N ASP A 267 -20.18 24.16 5.95
CA ASP A 267 -20.56 22.93 6.63
C ASP A 267 -19.30 22.10 6.95
N GLY A 268 -19.23 21.55 8.16
CA GLY A 268 -18.13 20.69 8.60
C GLY A 268 -17.35 21.27 9.78
N ARG A 269 -16.12 20.76 9.96
CA ARG A 269 -15.29 21.04 11.15
C ARG A 269 -14.55 22.38 11.03
N GLN A 270 -14.79 23.30 11.97
CA GLN A 270 -14.02 24.50 12.20
C GLN A 270 -12.81 24.21 13.11
N SER A 271 -11.66 23.90 12.51
CA SER A 271 -10.44 23.57 13.26
C SER A 271 -9.18 23.91 12.46
N GLN A 272 -8.13 24.33 13.15
CA GLN A 272 -6.80 24.59 12.57
C GLN A 272 -6.17 23.34 11.92
N ILE A 273 -6.49 22.14 12.41
CA ILE A 273 -5.99 20.88 11.87
C ILE A 273 -7.00 20.32 10.85
N PRO A 274 -6.62 20.15 9.57
CA PRO A 274 -7.51 19.62 8.54
C PRO A 274 -7.93 18.15 8.80
N ASP A 275 -9.15 17.80 8.39
CA ASP A 275 -9.70 16.44 8.54
C ASP A 275 -8.81 15.35 7.92
N ARG A 276 -8.16 15.62 6.79
CA ARG A 276 -7.22 14.67 6.17
C ARG A 276 -6.08 14.28 7.10
N VAL A 277 -5.51 15.25 7.81
CA VAL A 277 -4.40 15.03 8.75
C VAL A 277 -4.90 14.26 9.97
N ARG A 278 -6.10 14.56 10.44
CA ARG A 278 -6.75 13.88 11.58
C ARG A 278 -7.10 12.44 11.29
N LEU A 279 -7.74 12.18 10.15
CA LEU A 279 -8.11 10.83 9.72
C LEU A 279 -6.87 9.96 9.46
N ALA A 280 -5.79 10.54 8.93
CA ALA A 280 -4.50 9.84 8.81
C ALA A 280 -3.81 9.57 10.16
N ASN A 281 -4.11 10.39 11.19
CA ASN A 281 -3.54 10.28 12.53
C ASN A 281 -4.64 9.99 13.57
N ARG A 282 -5.53 9.05 13.24
CA ARG A 282 -6.82 8.84 13.91
C ARG A 282 -6.70 8.63 15.42
N ILE A 283 -5.67 7.91 15.90
CA ILE A 283 -5.45 7.70 17.34
C ILE A 283 -5.28 9.04 18.09
N MET A 284 -4.64 10.04 17.48
CA MET A 284 -4.48 11.35 18.11
C MET A 284 -5.79 12.14 18.07
N ASP A 285 -6.49 12.14 16.93
CA ASP A 285 -7.77 12.81 16.80
C ASP A 285 -8.84 12.26 17.78
N LEU A 286 -8.88 10.93 17.97
CA LEU A 286 -9.77 10.27 18.94
C LEU A 286 -9.53 10.66 20.40
N ARG A 287 -8.43 11.37 20.70
CA ARG A 287 -8.16 11.89 22.05
C ARG A 287 -8.76 13.27 22.31
N THR A 288 -9.25 13.95 21.27
CA THR A 288 -9.96 15.23 21.40
C THR A 288 -11.29 15.02 22.08
N ALA A 289 -11.73 16.02 22.85
CA ALA A 289 -13.02 15.97 23.50
C ALA A 289 -14.16 15.85 22.46
N THR A 290 -14.06 16.55 21.33
CA THR A 290 -15.03 16.46 20.22
C THR A 290 -15.18 15.04 19.69
N SER A 291 -14.08 14.38 19.33
CA SER A 291 -14.17 12.99 18.84
C SER A 291 -14.63 12.02 19.93
N GLN A 292 -14.22 12.20 21.19
CA GLN A 292 -14.75 11.40 22.31
C GLN A 292 -16.27 11.55 22.45
N SER A 293 -16.78 12.77 22.35
CA SER A 293 -18.22 13.08 22.40
C SER A 293 -18.99 12.44 21.24
N ILE A 294 -18.44 12.46 20.01
CA ILE A 294 -19.05 11.79 18.85
C ILE A 294 -19.27 10.30 19.14
N PHE A 295 -18.27 9.60 19.68
CA PHE A 295 -18.38 8.16 19.95
C PHE A 295 -19.22 7.82 21.18
N ARG A 296 -19.34 8.74 22.16
CA ARG A 296 -20.33 8.60 23.24
C ARG A 296 -21.76 8.69 22.70
N ILE A 297 -22.02 9.65 21.81
CA ILE A 297 -23.32 9.78 21.14
C ILE A 297 -23.59 8.57 20.25
N GLN A 298 -22.61 8.07 19.52
CA GLN A 298 -22.78 6.83 18.74
C GLN A 298 -23.15 5.63 19.62
N ALA A 299 -22.45 5.44 20.75
CA ALA A 299 -22.80 4.40 21.72
C ALA A 299 -24.21 4.61 22.29
N ALA A 300 -24.60 5.86 22.54
CA ALA A 300 -25.94 6.23 22.98
C ALA A 300 -27.01 5.86 21.94
N VAL A 301 -26.77 6.14 20.66
CA VAL A 301 -27.67 5.76 19.56
C VAL A 301 -27.89 4.25 19.56
N GLY A 302 -26.82 3.45 19.66
CA GLY A 302 -26.93 2.00 19.74
C GLY A 302 -27.71 1.51 20.96
N ASN A 303 -27.51 2.11 22.13
CA ASN A 303 -28.24 1.74 23.34
C ASN A 303 -29.73 2.14 23.26
N LEU A 304 -30.03 3.34 22.76
CA LEU A 304 -31.41 3.83 22.60
C LEU A 304 -32.18 3.03 21.54
N PHE A 305 -31.50 2.60 20.47
CA PHE A 305 -32.05 1.69 19.48
C PHE A 305 -32.45 0.35 20.12
N ARG A 306 -31.53 -0.30 20.85
CA ARG A 306 -31.82 -1.56 21.57
C ARG A 306 -32.98 -1.40 22.53
N SER A 307 -32.89 -0.45 23.47
CA SER A 307 -33.92 -0.27 24.48
C SER A 307 -35.31 0.01 23.88
N SER A 308 -35.38 0.83 22.82
CA SER A 308 -36.66 1.11 22.14
C SER A 308 -37.26 -0.13 21.48
N LEU A 309 -36.44 -1.01 20.90
CA LEU A 309 -36.93 -2.23 20.24
C LEU A 309 -37.21 -3.37 21.23
N ASP A 310 -36.41 -3.49 22.29
CA ASP A 310 -36.65 -4.43 23.39
C ASP A 310 -38.00 -4.13 24.07
N GLU A 311 -38.32 -2.85 24.30
CA GLU A 311 -39.64 -2.40 24.80
C GLU A 311 -40.79 -2.78 23.85
N GLN A 312 -40.51 -2.90 22.56
CA GLN A 312 -41.45 -3.32 21.52
C GLN A 312 -41.39 -4.82 21.22
N ARG A 313 -40.76 -5.62 22.11
CA ARG A 313 -40.64 -7.09 22.05
C ARG A 313 -39.87 -7.62 20.84
N PHE A 314 -38.95 -6.85 20.28
CA PHE A 314 -38.00 -7.39 19.31
C PHE A 314 -36.93 -8.24 20.01
N VAL A 315 -36.36 -9.17 19.26
CA VAL A 315 -35.25 -10.03 19.69
C VAL A 315 -33.98 -9.66 18.93
N GLU A 316 -32.88 -9.40 19.64
CA GLU A 316 -31.55 -9.22 19.01
C GLU A 316 -31.06 -10.56 18.43
N ILE A 317 -30.74 -10.58 17.14
CA ILE A 317 -30.16 -11.71 16.42
C ILE A 317 -28.78 -11.35 15.87
N HIS A 318 -27.99 -12.36 15.51
CA HIS A 318 -26.66 -12.20 14.92
C HIS A 318 -26.51 -13.08 13.69
N THR A 319 -26.43 -12.45 12.51
CA THR A 319 -26.44 -13.19 11.23
C THR A 319 -25.02 -13.50 10.74
N PRO A 320 -24.81 -14.62 10.01
CA PRO A 320 -23.52 -14.93 9.40
C PRO A 320 -23.07 -13.84 8.42
N LYS A 321 -21.79 -13.48 8.47
CA LYS A 321 -21.18 -12.51 7.53
C LYS A 321 -20.41 -13.17 6.37
N LEU A 322 -20.26 -14.49 6.38
CA LEU A 322 -19.70 -15.27 5.28
C LEU A 322 -20.84 -15.91 4.50
N GLN A 323 -20.89 -15.66 3.19
CA GLN A 323 -21.91 -16.19 2.29
C GLN A 323 -21.27 -17.01 1.17
N GLY A 324 -21.93 -18.10 0.77
CA GLY A 324 -21.47 -18.98 -0.31
C GLY A 324 -21.65 -18.38 -1.71
N ALA A 325 -22.60 -17.45 -1.86
CA ALA A 325 -22.91 -16.77 -3.12
C ALA A 325 -23.00 -15.26 -2.91
N ALA A 326 -22.87 -14.50 -4.00
CA ALA A 326 -23.16 -13.06 -4.00
C ALA A 326 -24.68 -12.89 -4.10
N THR A 327 -25.34 -12.63 -2.98
CA THR A 327 -26.81 -12.75 -2.88
C THR A 327 -27.58 -11.51 -3.32
N GLU A 328 -26.91 -10.37 -3.55
CA GLU A 328 -27.52 -9.12 -4.00
C GLU A 328 -26.99 -8.79 -5.40
N SER A 329 -27.85 -8.95 -6.43
CA SER A 329 -27.51 -8.68 -7.83
C SER A 329 -27.12 -7.21 -8.03
N GLY A 330 -26.04 -6.96 -8.78
CA GLY A 330 -25.65 -5.61 -9.22
C GLY A 330 -24.68 -4.86 -8.30
N ALA A 331 -24.45 -5.32 -7.07
CA ALA A 331 -23.50 -4.69 -6.14
C ALA A 331 -22.17 -5.45 -6.04
N SER A 332 -21.08 -4.72 -5.85
CA SER A 332 -19.74 -5.31 -5.69
C SER A 332 -19.57 -5.92 -4.29
N VAL A 333 -19.21 -7.20 -4.22
CA VAL A 333 -18.96 -7.94 -2.97
C VAL A 333 -17.47 -8.13 -2.70
N PHE A 334 -17.07 -8.11 -1.42
CA PHE A 334 -15.72 -8.53 -1.03
C PHE A 334 -15.61 -10.05 -1.08
N LYS A 335 -14.69 -10.53 -1.93
CA LYS A 335 -14.38 -11.96 -2.04
C LYS A 335 -13.31 -12.36 -1.02
N VAL A 336 -13.55 -13.47 -0.33
CA VAL A 336 -12.59 -14.10 0.57
C VAL A 336 -12.25 -15.51 0.10
N ASN A 337 -11.06 -15.99 0.44
CA ASN A 337 -10.64 -17.36 0.20
C ASN A 337 -11.07 -18.23 1.41
N TYR A 338 -12.12 -19.01 1.24
CA TYR A 338 -12.62 -19.92 2.24
C TYR A 338 -12.12 -21.34 1.96
N PHE A 339 -10.96 -21.71 2.51
CA PHE A 339 -10.35 -23.04 2.31
C PHE A 339 -10.20 -23.46 0.83
N GLY A 340 -9.70 -22.56 -0.01
CA GLY A 340 -9.47 -22.81 -1.44
C GLY A 340 -10.68 -22.58 -2.34
N ARG A 341 -11.87 -22.35 -1.78
CA ARG A 341 -13.09 -21.97 -2.52
C ARG A 341 -13.47 -20.51 -2.25
N PRO A 342 -14.16 -19.84 -3.17
CA PRO A 342 -14.63 -18.49 -2.92
C PRO A 342 -15.74 -18.48 -1.86
N ALA A 343 -15.72 -17.47 -1.00
CA ALA A 343 -16.88 -17.00 -0.24
C ALA A 343 -16.90 -15.48 -0.27
N PHE A 344 -17.98 -14.87 0.22
CA PHE A 344 -18.21 -13.44 0.14
C PHE A 344 -18.58 -12.87 1.50
N LEU A 345 -18.26 -11.59 1.72
CA LEU A 345 -18.76 -10.85 2.89
C LEU A 345 -20.17 -10.31 2.61
N ALA A 346 -21.07 -10.48 3.59
CA ALA A 346 -22.45 -10.04 3.49
C ALA A 346 -22.57 -8.50 3.41
N GLN A 347 -23.37 -8.01 2.47
CA GLN A 347 -23.64 -6.58 2.24
C GLN A 347 -24.78 -6.02 3.09
N SER A 348 -25.53 -6.90 3.75
CA SER A 348 -26.57 -6.58 4.72
C SER A 348 -27.01 -7.90 5.40
N PRO A 349 -27.72 -7.86 6.54
CA PRO A 349 -28.37 -9.05 7.10
C PRO A 349 -29.73 -9.37 6.43
N GLN A 350 -30.06 -8.75 5.29
CA GLN A 350 -31.41 -8.70 4.74
C GLN A 350 -32.08 -10.05 4.48
N LEU A 351 -31.35 -11.02 3.93
CA LEU A 351 -31.93 -12.34 3.67
C LEU A 351 -32.11 -13.13 4.96
N ALA A 352 -31.12 -13.06 5.86
CA ALA A 352 -31.14 -13.78 7.12
C ALA A 352 -32.22 -13.25 8.08
N LYS A 353 -32.49 -11.94 8.11
CA LYS A 353 -33.60 -11.40 8.91
C LYS A 353 -34.97 -11.81 8.37
N GLN A 354 -35.15 -11.91 7.04
CA GLN A 354 -36.39 -12.48 6.46
C GLN A 354 -36.54 -13.97 6.76
N MET A 355 -35.45 -14.75 6.69
CA MET A 355 -35.45 -16.16 7.09
C MET A 355 -35.79 -16.33 8.59
N ALA A 356 -35.36 -15.40 9.45
CA ALA A 356 -35.75 -15.40 10.85
C ALA A 356 -37.26 -15.16 11.03
N ILE A 357 -37.85 -14.22 10.28
CA ILE A 357 -39.32 -14.04 10.25
C ILE A 357 -40.02 -15.33 9.78
N ALA A 358 -39.52 -15.97 8.71
CA ALA A 358 -40.05 -17.24 8.22
C ALA A 358 -39.83 -18.42 9.19
N SER A 359 -39.00 -18.23 10.22
CA SER A 359 -38.74 -19.18 11.31
C SER A 359 -39.51 -18.82 12.60
N ASP A 360 -40.60 -18.06 12.48
CA ASP A 360 -41.48 -17.61 13.57
C ASP A 360 -40.84 -16.64 14.58
N PHE A 361 -39.71 -16.00 14.25
CA PHE A 361 -39.24 -14.84 15.02
C PHE A 361 -39.96 -13.58 14.53
N GLU A 362 -41.18 -13.34 15.02
CA GLU A 362 -42.06 -12.25 14.54
C GLU A 362 -41.43 -10.84 14.53
N ARG A 363 -40.45 -10.57 15.39
CA ARG A 363 -39.80 -9.25 15.53
C ARG A 363 -38.31 -9.44 15.85
N VAL A 364 -37.44 -9.05 14.93
CA VAL A 364 -35.98 -9.20 15.09
C VAL A 364 -35.23 -7.93 14.77
N TYR A 365 -34.10 -7.71 15.45
CA TYR A 365 -33.13 -6.69 15.08
C TYR A 365 -31.71 -7.21 15.15
N GLU A 366 -30.79 -6.54 14.47
CA GLU A 366 -29.37 -6.81 14.53
C GLU A 366 -28.59 -5.48 14.57
N ILE A 367 -27.58 -5.43 15.43
CA ILE A 367 -26.50 -4.43 15.33
C ILE A 367 -25.24 -5.17 14.90
N GLY A 368 -24.81 -4.96 13.65
CA GLY A 368 -23.76 -5.78 13.05
C GLY A 368 -22.97 -5.09 11.94
N ALA A 369 -21.82 -5.67 11.60
CA ALA A 369 -20.97 -5.16 10.53
C ALA A 369 -21.59 -5.42 9.15
N VAL A 370 -21.46 -4.43 8.27
CA VAL A 370 -21.92 -4.45 6.88
C VAL A 370 -20.76 -4.08 5.95
N PHE A 371 -20.59 -4.85 4.87
CA PHE A 371 -19.46 -4.71 3.95
C PHE A 371 -19.93 -4.40 2.52
N ARG A 372 -19.56 -3.24 1.98
CA ARG A 372 -19.88 -2.85 0.59
C ARG A 372 -18.61 -2.62 -0.20
N ALA A 373 -18.38 -3.37 -1.27
CA ALA A 373 -17.16 -3.25 -2.08
C ALA A 373 -17.27 -2.17 -3.17
N GLU A 374 -17.98 -1.08 -2.87
CA GLU A 374 -18.11 0.07 -3.77
C GLU A 374 -16.80 0.86 -3.82
N ASN A 375 -16.29 1.10 -5.03
CA ASN A 375 -15.10 1.94 -5.23
C ASN A 375 -15.45 3.45 -5.25
N SER A 376 -16.22 3.90 -4.26
CA SER A 376 -16.64 5.28 -4.11
C SER A 376 -15.93 5.92 -2.93
N ASN A 377 -15.14 6.97 -3.18
CA ASN A 377 -14.35 7.65 -2.15
C ASN A 377 -14.89 9.05 -1.82
N THR A 378 -16.21 9.19 -1.65
CA THR A 378 -16.85 10.47 -1.27
C THR A 378 -16.98 10.61 0.25
N HIS A 379 -17.56 11.71 0.73
CA HIS A 379 -17.84 11.95 2.15
C HIS A 379 -19.02 11.12 2.71
N ARG A 380 -19.69 10.33 1.87
CA ARG A 380 -20.91 9.56 2.22
C ARG A 380 -20.73 8.05 2.28
N HIS A 381 -19.67 7.52 1.66
CA HIS A 381 -19.48 6.08 1.49
C HIS A 381 -18.40 5.54 2.43
N LEU A 382 -18.66 4.35 2.97
CA LEU A 382 -17.71 3.50 3.68
C LEU A 382 -17.79 2.11 3.07
N THR A 383 -16.67 1.38 3.08
CA THR A 383 -16.67 -0.03 2.66
C THR A 383 -17.00 -0.99 3.79
N GLU A 384 -16.92 -0.50 5.04
CA GLU A 384 -17.28 -1.20 6.27
C GLU A 384 -17.99 -0.20 7.19
N TYR A 385 -19.22 -0.52 7.61
CA TYR A 385 -20.01 0.30 8.55
C TYR A 385 -20.86 -0.59 9.46
N THR A 386 -21.48 0.01 10.47
CA THR A 386 -22.37 -0.70 11.40
C THR A 386 -23.83 -0.50 11.00
N GLY A 387 -24.50 -1.59 10.63
CA GLY A 387 -25.94 -1.61 10.39
C GLY A 387 -26.72 -1.73 11.71
N LEU A 388 -27.82 -0.99 11.83
CA LEU A 388 -28.89 -1.25 12.77
C LEU A 388 -30.08 -1.73 11.93
N ASP A 389 -30.28 -3.03 11.87
CA ASP A 389 -31.25 -3.67 10.98
C ASP A 389 -32.41 -4.21 11.80
N LEU A 390 -33.61 -4.18 11.23
CA LEU A 390 -34.79 -4.80 11.82
C LEU A 390 -35.74 -5.31 10.75
N GLU A 391 -36.54 -6.30 11.14
CA GLU A 391 -37.62 -6.90 10.37
C GLU A 391 -38.71 -7.35 11.34
N MET A 392 -39.97 -7.25 10.95
CA MET A 392 -41.12 -7.70 11.73
C MET A 392 -42.25 -8.20 10.85
N ALA A 393 -43.01 -9.17 11.36
CA ALA A 393 -44.34 -9.49 10.85
C ALA A 393 -45.26 -8.25 10.95
N ILE A 394 -46.12 -8.07 9.96
CA ILE A 394 -47.14 -7.03 9.89
C ILE A 394 -48.52 -7.66 9.83
N GLU A 395 -49.52 -6.99 10.39
CA GLU A 395 -50.88 -7.52 10.46
C GLU A 395 -51.74 -7.07 9.27
N GLU A 396 -51.71 -5.78 8.96
CA GLU A 396 -52.60 -5.14 7.97
C GLU A 396 -51.83 -4.31 6.93
N HIS A 397 -50.80 -3.57 7.35
CA HIS A 397 -50.12 -2.61 6.47
C HIS A 397 -48.66 -2.39 6.86
N TYR A 398 -47.77 -2.24 5.87
CA TYR A 398 -46.34 -1.98 6.13
C TYR A 398 -46.06 -0.64 6.82
N HIS A 399 -47.07 0.24 6.92
CA HIS A 399 -46.98 1.45 7.73
C HIS A 399 -46.81 1.13 9.22
N GLU A 400 -47.19 -0.07 9.68
CA GLU A 400 -46.85 -0.54 11.03
C GLU A 400 -45.33 -0.53 11.27
N MET A 401 -44.53 -0.93 10.27
CA MET A 401 -43.07 -0.83 10.33
C MET A 401 -42.62 0.65 10.31
N MET A 402 -43.28 1.51 9.54
CA MET A 402 -42.99 2.94 9.56
C MET A 402 -43.28 3.57 10.93
N ASP A 403 -44.34 3.15 11.62
CA ASP A 403 -44.69 3.63 12.96
C ASP A 403 -43.64 3.21 13.99
N VAL A 404 -43.20 1.93 13.94
CA VAL A 404 -42.14 1.41 14.82
C VAL A 404 -40.83 2.16 14.61
N ILE A 405 -40.36 2.32 13.37
CA ILE A 405 -39.08 3.00 13.11
C ILE A 405 -39.16 4.49 13.43
N ASP A 406 -40.30 5.14 13.17
CA ASP A 406 -40.53 6.54 13.53
C ASP A 406 -40.45 6.76 15.04
N HIS A 407 -41.11 5.89 15.81
CA HIS A 407 -41.04 5.91 17.27
C HIS A 407 -39.61 5.68 17.79
N THR A 408 -38.89 4.71 17.23
CA THR A 408 -37.50 4.41 17.61
C THR A 408 -36.56 5.57 17.31
N LEU A 409 -36.66 6.19 16.14
CA LEU A 409 -35.84 7.36 15.78
C LEU A 409 -36.13 8.57 16.68
N LYS A 410 -37.41 8.88 16.95
CA LYS A 410 -37.79 9.96 17.89
C LYS A 410 -37.25 9.70 19.29
N THR A 411 -37.26 8.45 19.75
CA THR A 411 -36.66 8.05 21.03
C THR A 411 -35.15 8.29 21.05
N ILE A 412 -34.45 7.96 19.95
CA ILE A 412 -33.02 8.26 19.78
C ILE A 412 -32.78 9.77 19.83
N PHE A 413 -33.50 10.57 19.03
CA PHE A 413 -33.33 12.01 18.96
C PHE A 413 -33.54 12.67 20.32
N LYS A 414 -34.66 12.34 20.99
CA LYS A 414 -34.96 12.83 22.34
C LYS A 414 -33.89 12.40 23.34
N GLY A 415 -33.45 11.14 23.29
CA GLY A 415 -32.42 10.61 24.18
C GLY A 415 -31.07 11.34 24.05
N ILE A 416 -30.64 11.66 22.83
CA ILE A 416 -29.40 12.41 22.57
C ILE A 416 -29.49 13.81 23.19
N TYR A 417 -30.53 14.59 22.86
CA TYR A 417 -30.63 15.97 23.30
C TYR A 417 -30.95 16.13 24.80
N THR A 418 -31.54 15.12 25.44
CA THR A 418 -31.85 15.15 26.88
C THR A 418 -30.73 14.58 27.76
N LYS A 419 -30.14 13.44 27.38
CA LYS A 419 -29.16 12.72 28.22
C LYS A 419 -27.70 13.04 27.87
N TYR A 420 -27.43 13.51 26.66
CA TYR A 420 -26.07 13.74 26.13
C TYR A 420 -25.86 15.19 25.65
N ARG A 421 -26.54 16.14 26.29
CA ARG A 421 -26.48 17.56 25.93
C ARG A 421 -25.04 18.10 25.99
N THR A 422 -24.28 17.73 27.03
CA THR A 422 -22.88 18.15 27.20
C THR A 422 -22.02 17.72 26.01
N GLU A 423 -22.17 16.48 25.54
CA GLU A 423 -21.47 15.98 24.36
C GLU A 423 -21.88 16.72 23.09
N VAL A 424 -23.18 16.97 22.91
CA VAL A 424 -23.70 17.74 21.77
C VAL A 424 -23.11 19.14 21.74
N ASP A 425 -23.13 19.85 22.87
CA ASP A 425 -22.59 21.23 22.97
C ASP A 425 -21.10 21.28 22.68
N LEU A 426 -20.34 20.32 23.22
CA LEU A 426 -18.90 20.23 22.96
C LEU A 426 -18.61 19.99 21.48
N ILE A 427 -19.41 19.16 20.80
CA ILE A 427 -19.25 18.93 19.36
C ILE A 427 -19.53 20.21 18.57
N LYS A 428 -20.52 21.00 18.99
CA LYS A 428 -20.87 22.27 18.33
C LYS A 428 -19.79 23.34 18.40
N GLU A 429 -18.84 23.25 19.33
CA GLU A 429 -17.68 24.15 19.36
C GLU A 429 -16.79 24.02 18.12
N GLN A 430 -16.75 22.83 17.51
CA GLN A 430 -16.02 22.57 16.26
C GLN A 430 -16.93 22.31 15.07
N PHE A 431 -18.20 21.96 15.28
CA PHE A 431 -19.19 21.77 14.24
C PHE A 431 -20.42 22.64 14.53
N PRO A 432 -20.33 23.98 14.38
CA PRO A 432 -21.45 24.84 14.72
C PRO A 432 -22.71 24.47 13.94
N SER A 433 -23.75 24.10 14.67
CA SER A 433 -25.00 23.65 14.08
C SER A 433 -26.20 23.97 14.95
N GLU A 434 -27.37 24.11 14.34
CA GLU A 434 -28.65 24.07 15.02
C GLU A 434 -28.93 22.66 15.58
N ASP A 435 -29.79 22.57 16.60
CA ASP A 435 -30.35 21.28 17.02
C ASP A 435 -31.24 20.72 15.90
N LEU A 436 -31.33 19.39 15.84
CA LEU A 436 -32.23 18.72 14.91
C LEU A 436 -33.67 19.07 15.25
N VAL A 437 -34.46 19.46 14.24
CA VAL A 437 -35.88 19.73 14.40
C VAL A 437 -36.69 18.55 13.87
N TRP A 438 -37.58 18.00 14.68
CA TRP A 438 -38.57 17.00 14.25
C TRP A 438 -39.95 17.35 14.81
N LEU A 439 -41.00 16.85 14.17
CA LEU A 439 -42.38 17.06 14.56
C LEU A 439 -42.92 15.84 15.33
N GLU A 440 -43.95 16.05 16.15
CA GLU A 440 -44.66 14.96 16.82
C GLU A 440 -45.37 14.06 15.80
N GLU A 441 -46.01 14.66 14.79
CA GLU A 441 -46.52 13.96 13.61
C GLU A 441 -45.51 14.11 12.47
N THR A 442 -44.86 13.01 12.08
CA THR A 442 -43.82 13.02 11.05
C THR A 442 -44.46 13.13 9.67
N PRO A 443 -44.04 14.10 8.83
CA PRO A 443 -44.53 14.17 7.45
C PRO A 443 -44.17 12.89 6.67
N ARG A 444 -45.20 12.24 6.14
CA ARG A 444 -45.12 11.08 5.24
C ARG A 444 -45.60 11.51 3.86
N ILE A 445 -44.72 11.47 2.86
CA ILE A 445 -45.01 12.02 1.54
C ILE A 445 -44.76 10.96 0.47
N PRO A 446 -45.71 10.67 -0.43
CA PRO A 446 -45.45 9.81 -1.58
C PRO A 446 -44.28 10.33 -2.41
N PHE A 447 -43.40 9.45 -2.87
CA PHE A 447 -42.18 9.79 -3.63
C PHE A 447 -42.49 10.70 -4.82
N ARG A 448 -43.56 10.35 -5.56
CA ARG A 448 -44.05 11.16 -6.70
C ARG A 448 -44.37 12.60 -6.30
N ASP A 449 -44.92 12.81 -5.10
CA ASP A 449 -45.32 14.13 -4.59
C ASP A 449 -44.07 14.91 -4.13
N ALA A 450 -43.04 14.22 -3.66
CA ALA A 450 -41.73 14.80 -3.36
C ALA A 450 -40.98 15.23 -4.63
N VAL A 451 -41.04 14.42 -5.69
CA VAL A 451 -40.53 14.79 -7.03
C VAL A 451 -41.31 15.97 -7.61
N GLN A 452 -42.63 16.02 -7.41
CA GLN A 452 -43.44 17.18 -7.79
C GLN A 452 -43.01 18.44 -7.02
N LEU A 453 -42.69 18.34 -5.72
CA LEU A 453 -42.18 19.47 -4.95
C LEU A 453 -40.84 20.02 -5.49
N LEU A 454 -39.94 19.14 -5.93
CA LEU A 454 -38.70 19.53 -6.61
C LEU A 454 -39.00 20.24 -7.93
N THR A 455 -39.89 19.65 -8.75
CA THR A 455 -40.30 20.19 -10.04
C THR A 455 -40.94 21.58 -9.90
N ASP A 456 -41.84 21.75 -8.94
CA ASP A 456 -42.52 23.02 -8.63
C ASP A 456 -41.55 24.12 -8.16
N SER A 457 -40.41 23.72 -7.55
CA SER A 457 -39.35 24.65 -7.15
C SER A 457 -38.46 25.12 -8.31
N GLY A 458 -38.64 24.56 -9.51
CA GLY A 458 -37.78 24.80 -10.67
C GLY A 458 -36.43 24.08 -10.61
N TRP A 459 -36.29 23.07 -9.74
CA TRP A 459 -35.06 22.27 -9.64
C TRP A 459 -34.93 21.33 -10.84
N LEU A 460 -33.72 21.21 -11.36
CA LEU A 460 -33.34 20.29 -12.42
C LEU A 460 -32.21 19.40 -11.90
N ASN A 461 -32.19 18.15 -12.36
CA ASN A 461 -31.13 17.19 -12.03
C ASN A 461 -29.77 17.62 -12.63
N GLU A 462 -28.73 16.80 -12.43
CA GLU A 462 -27.38 17.12 -12.89
C GLU A 462 -27.25 17.25 -14.42
N ASP A 463 -28.14 16.62 -15.17
CA ASP A 463 -28.21 16.66 -16.64
C ASP A 463 -29.07 17.83 -17.17
N GLY A 464 -29.67 18.63 -16.28
CA GLY A 464 -30.53 19.75 -16.64
C GLY A 464 -31.96 19.34 -17.02
N GLU A 465 -32.38 18.14 -16.63
CA GLU A 465 -33.71 17.58 -16.87
C GLU A 465 -34.54 17.60 -15.58
N PRO A 466 -35.89 17.59 -15.66
CA PRO A 466 -36.73 17.37 -14.49
C PRO A 466 -36.43 16.02 -13.84
N VAL A 467 -36.43 15.98 -12.51
CA VAL A 467 -36.22 14.74 -11.75
C VAL A 467 -37.32 13.73 -12.11
N SER A 468 -36.93 12.49 -12.44
CA SER A 468 -37.86 11.45 -12.86
C SER A 468 -38.65 10.92 -11.66
N PRO A 469 -39.98 10.78 -11.75
CA PRO A 469 -40.78 10.11 -10.72
C PRO A 469 -40.65 8.58 -10.75
N LEU A 470 -39.87 8.02 -11.69
CA LEU A 470 -39.69 6.58 -11.90
C LEU A 470 -38.23 6.11 -11.67
N GLU A 471 -37.38 6.99 -11.15
CA GLU A 471 -35.99 6.69 -10.81
C GLU A 471 -35.71 7.19 -9.39
N ASP A 472 -34.64 6.70 -8.77
CA ASP A 472 -34.25 7.13 -7.43
C ASP A 472 -33.67 8.57 -7.42
N LEU A 473 -33.67 9.21 -6.26
CA LEU A 473 -33.13 10.57 -6.13
C LEU A 473 -31.60 10.57 -6.09
N ALA A 474 -30.97 11.43 -6.90
CA ALA A 474 -29.55 11.68 -6.75
C ALA A 474 -29.28 12.52 -5.49
N THR A 475 -28.05 12.44 -4.97
CA THR A 475 -27.61 13.14 -3.75
C THR A 475 -27.95 14.63 -3.73
N ARG A 476 -27.83 15.35 -4.85
CA ARG A 476 -28.15 16.78 -4.91
C ARG A 476 -29.65 17.03 -4.84
N ASP A 477 -30.45 16.13 -5.41
CA ASP A 477 -31.91 16.17 -5.37
C ASP A 477 -32.42 15.92 -3.95
N GLU A 478 -31.82 14.97 -3.23
CA GLU A 478 -32.13 14.72 -1.80
C GLU A 478 -31.88 15.98 -0.95
N ILE A 479 -30.71 16.62 -1.11
CA ILE A 479 -30.33 17.81 -0.35
C ILE A 479 -31.34 18.92 -0.62
N ARG A 480 -31.64 19.18 -1.90
CA ARG A 480 -32.60 20.20 -2.28
C ARG A 480 -34.00 19.90 -1.74
N LEU A 481 -34.44 18.65 -1.82
CA LEU A 481 -35.72 18.23 -1.26
C LEU A 481 -35.74 18.47 0.25
N GLY A 482 -34.65 18.19 0.96
CA GLY A 482 -34.53 18.49 2.38
C GLY A 482 -34.70 19.97 2.72
N GLU A 483 -34.14 20.87 1.91
CA GLU A 483 -34.35 22.32 2.05
C GLU A 483 -35.82 22.68 1.88
N LEU A 484 -36.47 22.18 0.81
CA LEU A 484 -37.90 22.41 0.54
C LEU A 484 -38.80 21.84 1.64
N MET A 485 -38.45 20.68 2.18
CA MET A 485 -39.13 20.04 3.30
C MET A 485 -39.00 20.87 4.58
N LYS A 486 -37.80 21.40 4.87
CA LYS A 486 -37.57 22.30 6.00
C LYS A 486 -38.30 23.63 5.81
N GLU A 487 -38.39 24.16 4.60
CA GLU A 487 -39.14 25.37 4.30
C GLU A 487 -40.65 25.17 4.47
N LYS A 488 -41.20 24.07 3.94
CA LYS A 488 -42.65 23.79 3.90
C LYS A 488 -43.19 23.27 5.23
N TYR A 489 -42.51 22.31 5.85
CA TYR A 489 -42.97 21.60 7.05
C TYR A 489 -42.22 21.98 8.33
N LYS A 490 -41.15 22.80 8.24
CA LYS A 490 -40.34 23.21 9.40
C LYS A 490 -39.73 22.03 10.17
N THR A 491 -39.34 20.97 9.47
CA THR A 491 -38.72 19.76 10.03
C THR A 491 -37.42 19.42 9.30
N ASP A 492 -36.46 18.84 10.02
CA ASP A 492 -35.29 18.17 9.45
C ASP A 492 -35.54 16.68 9.19
N TYR A 493 -36.67 16.15 9.66
CA TYR A 493 -36.98 14.72 9.68
C TYR A 493 -38.33 14.43 9.02
N TYR A 494 -38.32 13.54 8.03
CA TYR A 494 -39.49 13.15 7.24
C TYR A 494 -39.30 11.77 6.60
N ILE A 495 -40.40 11.18 6.12
CA ILE A 495 -40.41 9.87 5.45
C ILE A 495 -40.98 10.05 4.04
N LEU A 496 -40.27 9.52 3.05
CA LEU A 496 -40.80 9.35 1.71
C LEU A 496 -41.37 7.94 1.56
N ASP A 497 -42.56 7.84 0.99
CA ASP A 497 -43.29 6.58 0.84
C ASP A 497 -43.53 6.26 -0.64
N LYS A 498 -43.83 5.01 -0.99
CA LYS A 498 -44.18 4.58 -2.36
C LYS A 498 -43.10 4.88 -3.41
N PHE A 499 -41.92 4.28 -3.25
CA PHE A 499 -40.81 4.48 -4.19
C PHE A 499 -40.97 3.74 -5.53
N PRO A 500 -40.26 4.17 -6.59
CA PRO A 500 -40.25 3.49 -7.88
C PRO A 500 -39.73 2.06 -7.79
N ARG A 501 -40.37 1.13 -8.50
CA ARG A 501 -39.99 -0.29 -8.53
C ARG A 501 -38.58 -0.53 -9.08
N SER A 502 -38.14 0.30 -10.03
CA SER A 502 -36.79 0.28 -10.63
C SER A 502 -35.67 0.53 -9.63
N ALA A 503 -35.95 1.24 -8.54
CA ALA A 503 -34.97 1.61 -7.52
C ALA A 503 -34.85 0.56 -6.40
N ARG A 504 -35.70 -0.49 -6.40
CA ARG A 504 -35.85 -1.38 -5.25
C ARG A 504 -35.45 -2.83 -5.54
N PRO A 505 -34.91 -3.57 -4.55
CA PRO A 505 -34.51 -4.97 -4.72
C PRO A 505 -35.66 -5.92 -4.98
N PHE A 506 -35.33 -7.11 -5.51
CA PHE A 506 -36.27 -8.15 -5.93
C PHE A 506 -37.24 -8.66 -4.86
N TYR A 507 -36.94 -8.47 -3.57
CA TYR A 507 -37.80 -8.92 -2.47
C TYR A 507 -38.85 -7.87 -2.05
N THR A 508 -38.89 -6.70 -2.70
CA THR A 508 -39.78 -5.59 -2.31
C THR A 508 -41.19 -5.76 -2.89
N MET A 509 -42.22 -5.62 -2.05
CA MET A 509 -43.62 -5.75 -2.48
C MET A 509 -44.03 -4.62 -3.45
N PRO A 510 -44.54 -4.93 -4.66
CA PRO A 510 -45.14 -3.93 -5.55
C PRO A 510 -46.37 -3.25 -4.94
N ASP A 511 -46.62 -2.00 -5.31
CA ASP A 511 -47.85 -1.31 -4.95
C ASP A 511 -49.04 -1.94 -5.71
N ALA A 512 -50.16 -2.13 -5.01
CA ALA A 512 -51.33 -2.81 -5.55
C ALA A 512 -52.19 -1.94 -6.49
N GLN A 513 -52.03 -0.62 -6.43
CA GLN A 513 -52.76 0.35 -7.25
C GLN A 513 -51.94 0.83 -8.46
N ASP A 514 -50.61 0.85 -8.36
CA ASP A 514 -49.69 1.28 -9.42
C ASP A 514 -48.38 0.47 -9.39
N GLU A 515 -48.29 -0.58 -10.21
CA GLU A 515 -47.15 -1.51 -10.27
C GLU A 515 -45.80 -0.87 -10.62
N ARG A 516 -45.79 0.41 -11.03
CA ARG A 516 -44.56 1.19 -11.23
C ARG A 516 -43.88 1.55 -9.90
N TYR A 517 -44.59 1.48 -8.79
CA TYR A 517 -44.12 1.77 -7.44
C TYR A 517 -44.16 0.52 -6.54
N THR A 518 -43.58 0.66 -5.36
CA THR A 518 -43.49 -0.40 -4.35
C THR A 518 -43.95 0.09 -2.98
N ASN A 519 -44.35 -0.84 -2.12
CA ASN A 519 -44.62 -0.62 -0.69
C ASN A 519 -43.30 -0.48 0.09
N SER A 520 -42.54 0.55 -0.24
CA SER A 520 -41.23 0.84 0.35
C SER A 520 -41.11 2.32 0.68
N PHE A 521 -40.26 2.61 1.65
CA PHE A 521 -40.08 3.94 2.19
C PHE A 521 -38.61 4.19 2.50
N ASP A 522 -38.22 5.46 2.43
CA ASP A 522 -36.94 5.93 2.93
C ASP A 522 -37.15 7.02 3.96
N VAL A 523 -36.26 7.05 4.95
CA VAL A 523 -36.30 8.03 6.02
C VAL A 523 -35.14 9.01 5.85
N PHE A 524 -35.46 10.30 5.91
CA PHE A 524 -34.51 11.37 5.67
C PHE A 524 -34.27 12.19 6.92
N VAL A 525 -33.01 12.54 7.14
CA VAL A 525 -32.58 13.52 8.14
C VAL A 525 -31.72 14.56 7.43
N ARG A 526 -32.13 15.83 7.49
CA ARG A 526 -31.44 16.98 6.87
C ARG A 526 -31.17 16.78 5.37
N GLY A 527 -32.20 16.32 4.65
CA GLY A 527 -32.14 16.13 3.20
C GLY A 527 -31.23 14.99 2.75
N GLN A 528 -30.99 14.00 3.61
CA GLN A 528 -30.18 12.84 3.25
C GLN A 528 -30.80 11.58 3.84
N GLU A 529 -30.80 10.52 3.04
CA GLU A 529 -31.28 9.21 3.44
C GLU A 529 -30.43 8.65 4.61
N ILE A 530 -31.13 8.16 5.63
CA ILE A 530 -30.57 7.40 6.76
C ILE A 530 -31.07 5.95 6.81
N ILE A 531 -32.20 5.66 6.18
CA ILE A 531 -32.88 4.36 6.20
C ILE A 531 -33.51 4.10 4.85
N SER A 532 -33.36 2.87 4.37
CA SER A 532 -34.20 2.27 3.34
C SER A 532 -34.97 1.08 3.92
N GLY A 533 -36.27 1.04 3.65
CA GLY A 533 -37.20 0.07 4.22
C GLY A 533 -38.36 -0.28 3.29
N GLY A 534 -39.12 -1.31 3.66
CA GLY A 534 -40.32 -1.67 2.92
C GLY A 534 -40.92 -3.02 3.30
N GLN A 535 -42.08 -3.29 2.73
CA GLN A 535 -42.75 -4.57 2.79
C GLN A 535 -42.03 -5.59 1.91
N ARG A 536 -41.96 -6.83 2.39
CA ARG A 536 -41.38 -7.95 1.64
C ARG A 536 -42.46 -8.75 0.94
N ILE A 537 -42.11 -9.29 -0.22
CA ILE A 537 -42.93 -10.30 -0.90
C ILE A 537 -42.87 -11.57 -0.06
N HIS A 538 -43.97 -11.92 0.60
CA HIS A 538 -44.11 -13.14 1.40
C HIS A 538 -44.64 -14.32 0.58
N GLU A 539 -45.30 -14.06 -0.56
CA GLU A 539 -45.82 -15.10 -1.44
C GLU A 539 -44.71 -15.66 -2.33
N SER A 540 -44.47 -16.96 -2.22
CA SER A 540 -43.34 -17.65 -2.85
C SER A 540 -43.25 -17.46 -4.36
N LYS A 541 -44.36 -17.56 -5.09
CA LYS A 541 -44.38 -17.52 -6.55
C LYS A 541 -44.11 -16.11 -7.07
N MET A 542 -44.73 -15.10 -6.46
CA MET A 542 -44.44 -13.70 -6.77
C MET A 542 -42.97 -13.36 -6.53
N LEU A 543 -42.36 -13.89 -5.46
CA LEU A 543 -40.95 -13.68 -5.17
C LEU A 543 -40.07 -14.33 -6.25
N GLU A 544 -40.35 -15.58 -6.64
CA GLU A 544 -39.65 -16.25 -7.75
C GLU A 544 -39.78 -15.48 -9.07
N ASP A 545 -40.98 -15.01 -9.42
CA ASP A 545 -41.23 -14.24 -10.64
C ASP A 545 -40.44 -12.91 -10.64
N ASN A 546 -40.34 -12.25 -9.48
CA ASN A 546 -39.58 -11.00 -9.36
C ASN A 546 -38.06 -11.24 -9.41
N MET A 547 -37.56 -12.33 -8.83
CA MET A 547 -36.16 -12.76 -8.97
C MET A 547 -35.81 -12.97 -10.44
N ARG A 548 -36.64 -13.70 -11.19
CA ARG A 548 -36.43 -13.96 -12.62
C ARG A 548 -36.44 -12.67 -13.45
N THR A 549 -37.30 -11.71 -13.09
CA THR A 549 -37.40 -10.41 -13.75
C THR A 549 -36.09 -9.61 -13.68
N VAL A 550 -35.36 -9.70 -12.56
CA VAL A 550 -34.05 -9.04 -12.39
C VAL A 550 -32.86 -9.94 -12.75
N GLY A 551 -33.10 -11.12 -13.33
CA GLY A 551 -32.07 -12.04 -13.79
C GLY A 551 -31.43 -12.90 -12.69
N ILE A 552 -32.09 -13.06 -11.54
CA ILE A 552 -31.67 -13.99 -10.47
C ILE A 552 -32.42 -15.31 -10.66
N ASP A 553 -31.70 -16.44 -10.65
CA ASP A 553 -32.32 -17.76 -10.63
C ASP A 553 -32.69 -18.15 -9.18
N PRO A 554 -33.97 -18.43 -8.86
CA PRO A 554 -34.37 -18.88 -7.53
C PRO A 554 -33.61 -20.10 -7.01
N ASP A 555 -33.13 -20.98 -7.90
CA ASP A 555 -32.37 -22.17 -7.54
C ASP A 555 -30.98 -21.83 -6.94
N ASP A 556 -30.39 -20.68 -7.31
CA ASP A 556 -29.14 -20.19 -6.71
C ASP A 556 -29.32 -19.72 -5.27
N MET A 557 -30.57 -19.54 -4.82
CA MET A 557 -30.94 -19.07 -3.49
C MET A 557 -31.92 -20.04 -2.79
N ALA A 558 -31.78 -21.35 -3.05
CA ALA A 558 -32.71 -22.38 -2.57
C ALA A 558 -32.97 -22.33 -1.05
N GLU A 559 -31.92 -22.16 -0.23
CA GLU A 559 -32.04 -22.07 1.24
C GLU A 559 -32.89 -20.86 1.68
N TYR A 560 -32.71 -19.71 1.01
CA TYR A 560 -33.52 -18.52 1.27
C TYR A 560 -34.98 -18.76 0.85
N MET A 561 -35.21 -19.36 -0.32
CA MET A 561 -36.56 -19.59 -0.85
C MET A 561 -37.35 -20.65 -0.09
N GLU A 562 -36.69 -21.59 0.59
CA GLU A 562 -37.31 -22.69 1.31
C GLU A 562 -38.27 -22.18 2.41
N GLY A 563 -37.85 -21.18 3.20
CA GLY A 563 -38.70 -20.55 4.22
C GLY A 563 -39.97 -19.93 3.64
N PHE A 564 -39.89 -19.28 2.47
CA PHE A 564 -41.06 -18.69 1.80
C PHE A 564 -42.00 -19.76 1.24
N LYS A 565 -41.45 -20.88 0.75
CA LYS A 565 -42.23 -22.03 0.25
C LYS A 565 -42.99 -22.75 1.36
N TRP A 566 -42.48 -22.72 2.59
CA TRP A 566 -43.16 -23.26 3.78
C TRP A 566 -44.22 -22.31 4.36
N GLY A 567 -44.21 -21.05 3.95
CA GLY A 567 -45.16 -20.02 4.34
C GLY A 567 -44.50 -18.97 5.24
N ALA A 568 -44.00 -17.89 4.62
CA ALA A 568 -43.57 -16.72 5.37
C ALA A 568 -44.79 -15.83 5.69
N PRO A 569 -44.89 -15.25 6.90
CA PRO A 569 -45.95 -14.28 7.21
C PRO A 569 -45.71 -12.98 6.43
N PRO A 570 -46.75 -12.15 6.18
CA PRO A 570 -46.56 -10.78 5.72
C PRO A 570 -45.61 -10.03 6.66
N HIS A 571 -44.59 -9.37 6.11
CA HIS A 571 -43.57 -8.71 6.92
C HIS A 571 -42.96 -7.50 6.23
N ALA A 572 -42.31 -6.66 7.03
CA ALA A 572 -41.62 -5.47 6.59
C ALA A 572 -40.41 -5.17 7.50
N GLY A 573 -39.46 -4.41 6.99
CA GLY A 573 -38.23 -4.12 7.71
C GLY A 573 -37.45 -2.98 7.09
N CYS A 574 -36.36 -2.60 7.75
CA CYS A 574 -35.45 -1.59 7.23
C CYS A 574 -34.02 -1.80 7.73
N GLY A 575 -33.08 -1.11 7.09
CA GLY A 575 -31.68 -1.07 7.49
C GLY A 575 -31.25 0.36 7.74
N VAL A 576 -30.55 0.59 8.84
CA VAL A 576 -30.14 1.92 9.29
C VAL A 576 -28.62 2.00 9.39
N GLY A 577 -28.01 3.00 8.76
CA GLY A 577 -26.57 3.23 8.90
C GLY A 577 -26.25 3.97 10.21
N LEU A 578 -25.62 3.32 11.19
CA LEU A 578 -25.27 3.94 12.47
C LEU A 578 -24.38 5.19 12.27
N GLU A 579 -23.31 5.05 11.51
CA GLU A 579 -22.40 6.16 11.22
C GLU A 579 -23.10 7.28 10.44
N ARG A 580 -24.05 6.92 9.57
CA ARG A 580 -24.83 7.88 8.77
C ARG A 580 -25.76 8.72 9.65
N ILE A 581 -26.52 8.08 10.55
CA ILE A 581 -27.36 8.78 11.53
C ILE A 581 -26.52 9.75 12.37
N VAL A 582 -25.42 9.26 12.94
CA VAL A 582 -24.54 10.09 13.80
C VAL A 582 -23.97 11.27 13.02
N MET A 583 -23.52 11.05 11.78
CA MET A 583 -23.00 12.09 10.91
C MET A 583 -24.03 13.21 10.66
N LEU A 584 -25.30 12.86 10.44
CA LEU A 584 -26.35 13.81 10.06
C LEU A 584 -26.95 14.55 11.27
N ILE A 585 -27.24 13.83 12.37
CA ILE A 585 -27.70 14.45 13.63
C ILE A 585 -26.70 15.52 14.08
N LEU A 586 -25.40 15.19 14.02
CA LEU A 586 -24.31 16.06 14.49
C LEU A 586 -23.73 16.97 13.41
N LYS A 587 -24.25 16.93 12.16
CA LYS A 587 -23.79 17.76 11.04
C LYS A 587 -22.26 17.69 10.80
N LEU A 588 -21.69 16.49 10.88
CA LEU A 588 -20.23 16.29 10.77
C LEU A 588 -19.67 16.53 9.36
N GLY A 589 -20.51 16.53 8.32
CA GLY A 589 -20.12 16.74 6.92
C GLY A 589 -19.34 15.59 6.26
N ASN A 590 -18.80 14.65 7.02
CA ASN A 590 -18.03 13.51 6.51
C ASN A 590 -18.23 12.25 7.37
N ILE A 591 -18.70 11.17 6.74
CA ILE A 591 -19.07 9.92 7.42
C ILE A 591 -17.88 9.26 8.12
N ARG A 592 -16.66 9.48 7.61
CA ARG A 592 -15.42 8.94 8.20
C ARG A 592 -15.20 9.46 9.62
N LEU A 593 -15.73 10.64 9.97
CA LEU A 593 -15.63 11.21 11.31
C LEU A 593 -16.51 10.46 12.31
N ALA A 594 -17.62 9.90 11.85
CA ALA A 594 -18.51 9.03 12.63
C ALA A 594 -17.99 7.58 12.73
N SER A 595 -16.98 7.16 11.98
CA SER A 595 -16.41 5.80 12.11
C SER A 595 -15.13 5.79 12.95
N LEU A 596 -15.01 4.88 13.92
CA LEU A 596 -13.86 4.84 14.84
C LEU A 596 -12.53 4.72 14.08
N PHE A 597 -12.46 3.72 13.19
CA PHE A 597 -11.37 3.50 12.24
C PHE A 597 -11.94 3.17 10.86
N HIS A 598 -12.33 4.21 10.11
CA HIS A 598 -12.99 4.07 8.82
C HIS A 598 -12.29 3.12 7.84
N ARG A 599 -13.09 2.39 7.06
CA ARG A 599 -12.68 1.71 5.84
C ARG A 599 -13.31 2.37 4.63
N ASP A 600 -12.47 2.65 3.65
CA ASP A 600 -12.82 3.20 2.36
C ASP A 600 -11.89 2.58 1.29
N PRO A 601 -12.08 2.88 -0.01
CA PRO A 601 -11.26 2.29 -1.07
C PRO A 601 -9.75 2.58 -0.99
N LYS A 602 -9.31 3.54 -0.16
CA LYS A 602 -7.89 3.86 0.06
C LYS A 602 -7.29 3.12 1.26
N SER A 603 -8.10 2.37 1.99
CA SER A 603 -7.65 1.54 3.11
C SER A 603 -6.79 0.37 2.61
N PHE A 604 -5.80 -0.01 3.41
CA PHE A 604 -4.86 -1.10 3.10
C PHE A 604 -4.09 -0.93 1.78
N PRO A 605 -3.30 0.14 1.60
CA PRO A 605 -2.48 0.29 0.41
C PRO A 605 -1.55 -0.93 0.26
N ALA A 606 -1.42 -1.43 -0.98
CA ALA A 606 -0.52 -2.54 -1.27
C ALA A 606 0.90 -2.18 -0.80
N LYS A 607 1.46 -2.99 0.09
CA LYS A 607 2.86 -2.85 0.48
C LYS A 607 3.73 -3.30 -0.71
N PRO A 608 4.79 -2.57 -1.07
CA PRO A 608 5.73 -3.08 -2.06
C PRO A 608 6.29 -4.42 -1.57
N VAL A 609 6.33 -5.42 -2.45
CA VAL A 609 6.95 -6.71 -2.14
C VAL A 609 8.45 -6.48 -1.95
N VAL A 610 8.90 -6.49 -0.70
CA VAL A 610 10.33 -6.45 -0.39
C VAL A 610 10.89 -7.83 -0.70
N GLU A 611 11.57 -7.94 -1.84
CA GLU A 611 12.20 -9.17 -2.30
C GLU A 611 13.33 -9.56 -1.34
N LYS A 612 13.24 -10.77 -0.74
CA LYS A 612 14.32 -11.30 0.09
C LYS A 612 15.39 -11.91 -0.81
N LEU A 613 16.62 -11.45 -0.66
CA LEU A 613 17.80 -12.06 -1.29
C LEU A 613 18.00 -13.48 -0.76
N ARG A 614 18.47 -14.40 -1.62
CA ARG A 614 18.80 -15.79 -1.22
C ARG A 614 19.99 -15.82 -0.25
N HIS A 615 20.94 -14.92 -0.50
CA HIS A 615 22.18 -14.72 0.26
C HIS A 615 22.25 -13.28 0.79
N PRO A 616 21.62 -12.95 1.93
CA PRO A 616 21.66 -11.60 2.50
C PRO A 616 23.08 -11.07 2.74
N GLU A 617 24.05 -11.95 2.98
CA GLU A 617 25.48 -11.65 3.11
C GLU A 617 26.11 -11.09 1.82
N ALA A 618 25.48 -11.35 0.67
CA ALA A 618 25.87 -10.87 -0.65
C ALA A 618 25.00 -9.68 -1.12
N ASP A 619 24.43 -8.89 -0.19
CA ASP A 619 23.69 -7.67 -0.52
C ASP A 619 24.63 -6.55 -1.02
N THR A 620 24.41 -6.12 -2.27
CA THR A 620 25.17 -5.05 -2.92
C THR A 620 24.68 -3.64 -2.58
N LEU A 621 23.46 -3.48 -2.04
CA LEU A 621 22.94 -2.21 -1.52
C LEU A 621 23.47 -1.94 -0.11
N ASN A 622 23.46 -2.97 0.74
CA ASN A 622 23.94 -2.91 2.12
C ASN A 622 25.03 -3.96 2.39
N PRO A 623 26.23 -3.82 1.80
CA PRO A 623 27.34 -4.73 2.06
C PRO A 623 27.62 -4.87 3.55
N VAL A 624 28.09 -6.04 3.98
CA VAL A 624 28.32 -6.38 5.40
C VAL A 624 29.20 -5.33 6.10
N TRP A 625 30.23 -4.81 5.42
CA TRP A 625 31.12 -3.77 5.95
C TRP A 625 30.47 -2.38 6.10
N LYS A 626 29.24 -2.16 5.59
CA LYS A 626 28.43 -0.96 5.87
C LYS A 626 27.44 -1.15 7.01
N GLN A 627 27.12 -2.39 7.38
CA GLN A 627 26.17 -2.68 8.46
C GLN A 627 26.81 -2.52 9.85
N GLU A 628 28.13 -2.67 9.95
CA GLU A 628 28.88 -2.41 11.18
C GLU A 628 28.98 -0.89 11.46
N ARG A 629 28.01 -0.37 12.23
CA ARG A 629 27.99 1.02 12.70
C ARG A 629 29.32 1.39 13.40
N GLY A 630 30.20 2.13 12.71
CA GLY A 630 31.31 2.87 13.32
C GLY A 630 32.73 2.34 13.10
N ARG A 631 32.95 1.28 12.33
CA ARG A 631 34.29 0.85 11.89
C ARG A 631 34.34 0.83 10.36
N GLU A 632 35.05 1.78 9.75
CA GLU A 632 35.36 1.69 8.32
C GLU A 632 36.35 0.55 8.10
N VAL A 633 35.91 -0.53 7.47
CA VAL A 633 36.79 -1.60 7.02
C VAL A 633 37.63 -1.08 5.86
N ALA A 634 38.95 -1.12 6.01
CA ALA A 634 39.91 -0.75 4.97
C ALA A 634 39.64 -1.55 3.69
N VAL A 635 39.89 -0.97 2.51
CA VAL A 635 39.49 -1.57 1.22
C VAL A 635 40.10 -2.96 1.02
N GLU A 636 41.34 -3.13 1.48
CA GLU A 636 42.12 -4.38 1.49
C GLU A 636 41.54 -5.47 2.39
N ASP A 637 40.81 -5.11 3.46
CA ASP A 637 40.22 -6.05 4.42
C ASP A 637 38.76 -6.42 4.08
N ARG A 638 38.17 -5.78 3.06
CA ARG A 638 36.80 -6.06 2.64
C ARG A 638 36.71 -7.44 2.00
N LYS A 639 36.09 -8.38 2.69
CA LYS A 639 35.73 -9.68 2.11
C LYS A 639 34.60 -9.50 1.10
N LEU A 640 34.95 -9.54 -0.19
CA LEU A 640 33.97 -9.47 -1.26
C LEU A 640 33.03 -10.69 -1.22
N PRO A 641 31.74 -10.54 -1.57
CA PRO A 641 30.81 -11.66 -1.65
C PRO A 641 31.28 -12.75 -2.63
N ASP A 642 30.89 -13.99 -2.37
CA ASP A 642 31.10 -15.08 -3.32
C ASP A 642 30.41 -14.77 -4.66
N LEU A 643 31.02 -15.21 -5.75
CA LEU A 643 30.50 -14.92 -7.09
C LEU A 643 29.14 -15.59 -7.33
N PHE A 644 28.98 -16.85 -6.93
CA PHE A 644 27.75 -17.59 -7.15
C PHE A 644 26.65 -17.18 -6.18
N ASP A 645 26.99 -16.71 -4.97
CA ASP A 645 26.03 -16.04 -4.08
C ASP A 645 25.43 -14.80 -4.77
N LEU A 646 26.27 -14.02 -5.48
CA LEU A 646 25.82 -12.88 -6.29
C LEU A 646 24.99 -13.32 -7.51
N VAL A 647 25.30 -14.46 -8.14
CA VAL A 647 24.49 -15.03 -9.22
C VAL A 647 23.10 -15.43 -8.70
N ALA A 648 23.03 -16.11 -7.56
CA ALA A 648 21.79 -16.51 -6.91
C ALA A 648 20.95 -15.30 -6.45
N ASN A 649 21.58 -14.17 -6.13
CA ASN A 649 20.88 -12.93 -5.76
C ASN A 649 20.43 -12.07 -6.96
N TYR A 650 21.29 -11.90 -7.97
CA TYR A 650 21.11 -10.87 -9.01
C TYR A 650 21.29 -11.38 -10.44
N GLY A 651 21.83 -12.59 -10.60
CA GLY A 651 22.17 -13.15 -11.90
C GLY A 651 20.98 -13.71 -12.67
N ASP A 652 21.27 -14.08 -13.92
CA ASP A 652 20.38 -14.82 -14.82
C ASP A 652 21.12 -16.05 -15.38
N ALA A 653 20.48 -16.78 -16.29
CA ALA A 653 21.04 -17.96 -16.95
C ALA A 653 22.45 -17.77 -17.53
N THR A 654 22.77 -16.58 -18.04
CA THR A 654 24.10 -16.27 -18.57
C THR A 654 25.17 -16.26 -17.47
N SER A 655 24.84 -15.70 -16.30
CA SER A 655 25.78 -15.51 -15.18
C SER A 655 26.22 -16.82 -14.53
N THR A 656 25.42 -17.87 -14.61
CA THR A 656 25.81 -19.22 -14.13
C THR A 656 26.98 -19.83 -14.93
N SER A 657 27.31 -19.24 -16.10
CA SER A 657 28.41 -19.65 -16.97
C SER A 657 29.74 -18.98 -16.62
N TRP A 658 29.72 -17.94 -15.79
CA TRP A 658 30.88 -17.07 -15.51
C TRP A 658 32.05 -17.77 -14.79
N GLY A 659 31.87 -19.00 -14.30
CA GLY A 659 32.94 -19.78 -13.67
C GLY A 659 33.89 -20.49 -14.64
N ASP A 660 33.67 -20.41 -15.95
CA ASP A 660 34.59 -20.99 -16.95
C ASP A 660 35.88 -20.17 -17.04
N GLU A 661 37.03 -20.81 -17.26
CA GLU A 661 38.36 -20.17 -17.22
C GLU A 661 38.52 -18.98 -18.20
N ARG A 662 37.79 -18.99 -19.31
CA ARG A 662 37.81 -17.90 -20.30
C ARG A 662 37.23 -16.58 -19.77
N TYR A 663 36.41 -16.64 -18.72
CA TYR A 663 35.75 -15.48 -18.14
C TYR A 663 36.64 -14.78 -17.13
N GLN A 664 36.76 -13.45 -17.29
CA GLN A 664 37.43 -12.58 -16.35
C GLN A 664 36.39 -11.79 -15.56
N ILE A 665 36.54 -11.74 -14.23
CA ILE A 665 35.56 -11.12 -13.34
C ILE A 665 36.16 -9.85 -12.74
N TRP A 666 35.59 -8.70 -13.12
CA TRP A 666 35.86 -7.43 -12.46
C TRP A 666 34.93 -7.26 -11.25
N ARG A 667 35.48 -6.79 -10.12
CA ARG A 667 34.73 -6.56 -8.87
C ARG A 667 34.77 -5.10 -8.46
N HIS A 668 33.62 -4.53 -8.11
CA HIS A 668 33.49 -3.16 -7.63
C HIS A 668 33.79 -3.09 -6.12
N ALA A 669 34.79 -2.29 -5.74
CA ALA A 669 35.35 -2.27 -4.38
C ALA A 669 34.37 -1.82 -3.27
N ASP A 670 33.37 -0.98 -3.59
CA ASP A 670 32.47 -0.41 -2.56
C ASP A 670 31.18 -1.20 -2.35
N SER A 671 30.73 -1.96 -3.34
CA SER A 671 29.47 -2.71 -3.29
C SER A 671 29.66 -4.21 -3.40
N GLY A 672 30.84 -4.68 -3.80
CA GLY A 672 31.07 -6.09 -4.11
C GLY A 672 30.47 -6.56 -5.44
N ALA A 673 29.80 -5.68 -6.19
CA ALA A 673 29.20 -6.01 -7.49
C ALA A 673 30.23 -6.61 -8.47
N ALA A 674 29.78 -7.44 -9.41
CA ALA A 674 30.65 -8.08 -10.39
C ALA A 674 30.22 -7.78 -11.83
N VAL A 675 31.20 -7.60 -12.73
CA VAL A 675 31.01 -7.54 -14.18
C VAL A 675 31.96 -8.54 -14.83
N CYS A 676 31.43 -9.39 -15.69
CA CYS A 676 32.22 -10.36 -16.42
C CYS A 676 32.62 -9.86 -17.81
N TYR A 677 33.83 -10.21 -18.24
CA TYR A 677 34.31 -9.94 -19.60
C TYR A 677 35.20 -11.05 -20.15
N VAL A 678 35.21 -11.22 -21.48
CA VAL A 678 36.09 -12.13 -22.22
C VAL A 678 36.86 -11.35 -23.28
N PRO A 679 38.20 -11.29 -23.21
CA PRO A 679 39.02 -10.68 -24.25
C PRO A 679 38.99 -11.48 -25.56
N GLU A 680 38.50 -10.86 -26.64
CA GLU A 680 38.46 -11.46 -27.98
C GLU A 680 39.11 -10.51 -29.00
N GLY A 681 40.42 -10.68 -29.21
CA GLY A 681 41.23 -9.80 -30.04
C GLY A 681 41.30 -8.37 -29.47
N HIS A 682 40.62 -7.42 -30.11
CA HIS A 682 40.53 -6.03 -29.64
C HIS A 682 39.22 -5.72 -28.92
N TYR A 683 38.41 -6.72 -28.62
CA TYR A 683 37.10 -6.57 -27.99
C TYR A 683 37.07 -7.19 -26.60
N ALA A 684 36.25 -6.62 -25.73
CA ALA A 684 35.82 -7.25 -24.49
C ALA A 684 34.35 -7.63 -24.67
N ILE A 685 34.07 -8.93 -24.74
CA ILE A 685 32.70 -9.45 -24.77
C ILE A 685 32.20 -9.49 -23.34
N LEU A 686 31.07 -8.84 -23.04
CA LEU A 686 30.51 -8.69 -21.70
C LEU A 686 29.18 -9.47 -21.65
N PRO A 687 29.15 -10.70 -21.15
CA PRO A 687 27.95 -11.55 -21.22
C PRO A 687 27.13 -11.44 -19.94
N GLY A 688 25.87 -11.00 -20.06
CA GLY A 688 24.93 -10.88 -18.95
C GLY A 688 25.07 -9.58 -18.16
N ASP A 689 24.11 -9.33 -17.28
CA ASP A 689 24.05 -8.10 -16.49
C ASP A 689 25.13 -8.05 -15.38
N PRO A 690 25.53 -6.85 -14.89
CA PRO A 690 26.26 -6.73 -13.65
C PRO A 690 25.53 -7.42 -12.50
N LEU A 691 26.24 -8.21 -11.70
CA LEU A 691 25.67 -8.87 -10.51
C LEU A 691 25.56 -7.86 -9.36
N CYS A 692 24.47 -7.09 -9.37
CA CYS A 692 24.07 -6.14 -8.34
C CYS A 692 22.60 -5.78 -8.48
N HIS A 693 22.05 -5.07 -7.49
CA HIS A 693 20.69 -4.58 -7.58
C HIS A 693 20.53 -3.62 -8.78
N PRO A 694 19.46 -3.72 -9.60
CA PRO A 694 19.30 -2.93 -10.83
C PRO A 694 19.43 -1.40 -10.66
N SER A 695 19.07 -0.87 -9.49
CA SER A 695 19.26 0.57 -9.18
C SER A 695 20.73 1.02 -9.22
N GLN A 696 21.68 0.08 -9.15
CA GLN A 696 23.11 0.35 -9.20
C GLN A 696 23.70 0.24 -10.60
N TYR A 697 22.97 -0.30 -11.60
CA TYR A 697 23.50 -0.58 -12.94
C TYR A 697 24.26 0.59 -13.55
N TYR A 698 23.68 1.79 -13.57
CA TYR A 698 24.35 2.96 -14.14
C TYR A 698 25.71 3.24 -13.48
N ARG A 699 25.76 3.26 -12.14
CA ARG A 699 27.01 3.47 -11.38
C ARG A 699 28.05 2.40 -11.70
N ILE A 700 27.65 1.12 -11.65
CA ILE A 700 28.56 -0.02 -11.83
C ILE A 700 29.11 -0.07 -13.25
N VAL A 701 28.24 0.14 -14.25
CA VAL A 701 28.64 0.18 -15.67
C VAL A 701 29.64 1.29 -15.93
N VAL A 702 29.39 2.51 -15.44
CA VAL A 702 30.32 3.63 -15.63
C VAL A 702 31.68 3.35 -15.00
N SER A 703 31.71 2.85 -13.76
CA SER A 703 32.95 2.47 -13.07
C SER A 703 33.72 1.38 -13.83
N PHE A 704 33.04 0.35 -14.31
CA PHE A 704 33.65 -0.72 -15.10
C PHE A 704 34.21 -0.19 -16.42
N LEU A 705 33.48 0.64 -17.17
CA LEU A 705 33.94 1.18 -18.44
C LEU A 705 35.16 2.10 -18.28
N GLN A 706 35.21 2.88 -17.19
CA GLN A 706 36.38 3.69 -16.85
C GLN A 706 37.59 2.81 -16.55
N TRP A 707 37.41 1.76 -15.74
CA TRP A 707 38.44 0.77 -15.45
C TRP A 707 38.92 0.07 -16.73
N LEU A 708 38.01 -0.43 -17.57
CA LEU A 708 38.32 -1.13 -18.81
C LEU A 708 39.14 -0.26 -19.76
N LYS A 709 38.80 1.04 -19.87
CA LYS A 709 39.54 2.00 -20.70
C LYS A 709 40.94 2.32 -20.14
N LYS A 710 41.09 2.33 -18.81
CA LYS A 710 42.34 2.66 -18.13
C LYS A 710 43.32 1.50 -18.16
N GLU A 711 42.84 0.31 -17.81
CA GLU A 711 43.67 -0.89 -17.62
C GLU A 711 43.80 -1.72 -18.90
N THR A 712 42.90 -1.53 -19.88
CA THR A 712 42.89 -2.30 -21.13
C THR A 712 42.73 -1.37 -22.35
N ARG A 713 42.96 -1.92 -23.55
CA ARG A 713 42.63 -1.26 -24.84
C ARG A 713 41.46 -1.93 -25.55
N LEU A 714 40.65 -2.70 -24.82
CA LEU A 714 39.57 -3.49 -25.38
C LEU A 714 38.33 -2.62 -25.64
N LYS A 715 37.64 -2.92 -26.74
CA LYS A 715 36.36 -2.29 -27.09
C LYS A 715 35.20 -3.12 -26.53
N PRO A 716 34.34 -2.57 -25.67
CA PRO A 716 33.27 -3.35 -25.04
C PRO A 716 32.13 -3.66 -26.01
N ILE A 717 31.63 -4.88 -25.96
CA ILE A 717 30.37 -5.32 -26.58
C ILE A 717 29.61 -6.10 -25.50
N TRP A 718 28.48 -5.56 -25.06
CA TRP A 718 27.61 -6.22 -24.08
C TRP A 718 26.62 -7.12 -24.81
N ILE A 719 26.46 -8.34 -24.33
CA ILE A 719 25.57 -9.35 -24.92
C ILE A 719 24.72 -10.00 -23.83
N LEU A 720 23.55 -10.50 -24.22
CA LEU A 720 22.64 -11.25 -23.34
C LEU A 720 22.20 -10.45 -22.11
N ILE A 721 21.94 -9.16 -22.30
CA ILE A 721 21.51 -8.27 -21.21
C ILE A 721 20.00 -8.16 -21.12
N SER A 722 19.53 -7.87 -19.90
CA SER A 722 18.11 -7.61 -19.64
C SER A 722 17.64 -6.27 -20.22
N PRO A 723 16.33 -6.08 -20.39
CA PRO A 723 15.76 -4.78 -20.76
C PRO A 723 16.19 -3.63 -19.83
N GLN A 724 16.34 -3.89 -18.52
CA GLN A 724 16.73 -2.87 -17.54
C GLN A 724 18.16 -2.35 -17.77
N LEU A 725 19.10 -3.25 -18.13
CA LEU A 725 20.46 -2.83 -18.47
C LEU A 725 20.54 -2.25 -19.88
N GLU A 726 19.73 -2.76 -20.81
CA GLU A 726 19.59 -2.21 -22.15
C GLU A 726 19.18 -0.73 -22.11
N GLU A 727 18.20 -0.37 -21.26
CA GLU A 727 17.76 1.02 -21.06
C GLU A 727 18.91 1.91 -20.54
N VAL A 728 19.69 1.41 -19.57
CA VAL A 728 20.87 2.15 -19.06
C VAL A 728 21.92 2.38 -20.15
N LEU A 729 22.23 1.36 -20.95
CA LEU A 729 23.24 1.48 -22.01
C LEU A 729 22.72 2.33 -23.18
N GLY A 730 21.49 2.10 -23.61
CA GLY A 730 20.84 2.73 -24.76
C GLY A 730 20.46 4.17 -24.49
N GLU A 731 19.63 4.40 -23.47
CA GLU A 731 19.07 5.72 -23.18
C GLU A 731 20.10 6.63 -22.50
N ARG A 732 20.76 6.15 -21.44
CA ARG A 732 21.66 7.01 -20.63
C ARG A 732 23.06 7.13 -21.20
N LEU A 733 23.61 6.07 -21.80
CA LEU A 733 24.98 6.06 -22.36
C LEU A 733 25.03 6.19 -23.89
N GLY A 734 23.88 6.17 -24.59
CA GLY A 734 23.82 6.37 -26.04
C GLY A 734 24.35 5.19 -26.87
N TRP A 735 24.31 3.97 -26.34
CA TRP A 735 24.77 2.77 -27.04
C TRP A 735 23.73 2.25 -28.03
N LYS A 736 24.18 1.63 -29.12
CA LYS A 736 23.29 0.98 -30.07
C LYS A 736 22.92 -0.39 -29.54
N THR A 737 21.63 -0.75 -29.60
CA THR A 737 21.15 -2.01 -29.06
C THR A 737 20.28 -2.77 -30.05
N LEU A 738 20.31 -4.10 -29.98
CA LEU A 738 19.47 -5.00 -30.78
C LEU A 738 19.24 -6.30 -30.01
N SER A 739 18.13 -6.98 -30.25
CA SER A 739 17.87 -8.32 -29.74
C SER A 739 17.84 -9.30 -30.92
N CYS A 740 18.52 -10.43 -30.77
CA CYS A 740 18.44 -11.58 -31.68
C CYS A 740 18.49 -12.91 -30.91
N VAL A 741 18.32 -12.85 -29.60
CA VAL A 741 18.36 -13.97 -28.67
C VAL A 741 17.27 -13.72 -27.63
N ALA A 742 16.61 -14.77 -27.17
CA ALA A 742 15.64 -14.70 -26.10
C ALA A 742 15.92 -15.81 -25.08
N GLU A 743 15.83 -15.50 -23.79
CA GLU A 743 15.79 -16.48 -22.73
C GLU A 743 14.48 -17.27 -22.80
N GLU A 744 14.54 -18.60 -22.76
CA GLU A 744 13.34 -19.45 -22.87
C GLU A 744 12.83 -19.83 -21.48
N ARG A 745 11.81 -19.10 -21.01
CA ARG A 745 11.28 -19.18 -19.64
C ARG A 745 9.98 -19.95 -19.54
N VAL A 746 9.89 -20.83 -18.54
CA VAL A 746 8.70 -21.62 -18.18
C VAL A 746 8.15 -21.12 -16.86
N ASP A 747 6.82 -21.06 -16.74
CA ASP A 747 6.13 -21.01 -15.44
C ASP A 747 5.90 -22.45 -14.98
N PRO A 748 6.63 -22.95 -13.96
CA PRO A 748 6.56 -24.34 -13.55
C PRO A 748 5.19 -24.70 -12.94
N HIS A 749 4.39 -23.73 -12.48
CA HIS A 749 3.08 -23.98 -11.88
C HIS A 749 1.99 -24.31 -12.91
N LYS A 750 2.20 -23.94 -14.18
CA LYS A 750 1.24 -24.27 -15.27
C LYS A 750 1.22 -25.74 -15.62
N LYS A 751 2.26 -26.51 -15.26
CA LYS A 751 2.38 -27.95 -15.58
C LYS A 751 2.10 -28.26 -17.06
N SER A 752 2.62 -27.39 -17.93
CA SER A 752 2.35 -27.46 -19.37
C SER A 752 2.88 -28.74 -20.00
N ALA A 753 4.02 -29.24 -19.52
CA ALA A 753 4.63 -30.48 -19.99
C ALA A 753 3.74 -31.71 -19.77
N GLU A 754 3.03 -31.79 -18.64
CA GLU A 754 2.11 -32.91 -18.37
C GLU A 754 0.81 -32.83 -19.18
N SER A 755 0.41 -31.62 -19.57
CA SER A 755 -0.76 -31.40 -20.42
C SER A 755 -0.49 -31.71 -21.90
N ASP A 756 0.77 -31.76 -22.33
CA ASP A 756 1.14 -32.12 -23.71
C ASP A 756 1.02 -33.64 -23.93
N PRO A 757 0.20 -34.11 -24.90
CA PRO A 757 -0.02 -35.54 -25.13
C PRO A 757 1.23 -36.32 -25.55
N GLU A 758 2.15 -35.70 -26.29
CA GLU A 758 3.38 -36.33 -26.76
C GLU A 758 4.37 -36.53 -25.61
N VAL A 759 4.58 -35.47 -24.82
CA VAL A 759 5.45 -35.48 -23.63
C VAL A 759 4.92 -36.48 -22.62
N ALA A 760 3.62 -36.43 -22.28
CA ALA A 760 3.02 -37.37 -21.33
C ALA A 760 3.15 -38.84 -21.78
N ARG A 761 3.01 -39.12 -23.09
CA ARG A 761 3.22 -40.46 -23.65
C ARG A 761 4.68 -40.92 -23.52
N LYS A 762 5.64 -40.05 -23.80
CA LYS A 762 7.07 -40.36 -23.67
C LYS A 762 7.48 -40.59 -22.22
N ILE A 763 6.94 -39.80 -21.28
CA ILE A 763 7.16 -39.99 -19.84
C ILE A 763 6.67 -41.37 -19.39
N ARG A 764 5.44 -41.76 -19.76
CA ARG A 764 4.90 -43.09 -19.47
C ARG A 764 5.76 -44.21 -20.06
N LYS A 765 6.30 -44.00 -21.26
CA LYS A 765 7.19 -44.97 -21.91
C LYS A 765 8.52 -45.12 -21.15
N ALA A 766 9.15 -44.03 -20.75
CA ALA A 766 10.38 -44.08 -19.94
C ALA A 766 10.17 -44.77 -18.59
N GLN A 767 9.07 -44.47 -17.90
CA GLN A 767 8.68 -45.15 -16.66
C GLN A 767 8.46 -46.65 -16.88
N SER A 768 7.75 -47.03 -17.95
CA SER A 768 7.53 -48.44 -18.31
C SER A 768 8.81 -49.17 -18.71
N ASP A 769 9.80 -48.47 -19.25
CA ASP A 769 11.12 -49.03 -19.60
C ASP A 769 12.07 -49.08 -18.38
N GLY A 770 11.59 -48.69 -17.20
CA GLY A 770 12.29 -48.82 -15.92
C GLY A 770 13.20 -47.63 -15.56
N VAL A 771 13.04 -46.48 -16.21
CA VAL A 771 13.79 -45.27 -15.84
C VAL A 771 13.32 -44.77 -14.48
N LYS A 772 14.25 -44.64 -13.54
CA LYS A 772 14.02 -44.11 -12.19
C LYS A 772 14.78 -42.80 -12.01
N ILE A 773 14.10 -41.78 -11.50
CA ILE A 773 14.71 -40.49 -11.14
C ILE A 773 14.98 -40.46 -9.64
N THR A 774 16.16 -39.99 -9.26
CA THR A 774 16.56 -39.76 -7.87
C THR A 774 16.92 -38.28 -7.69
N ASP A 775 16.28 -37.64 -6.71
CA ASP A 775 16.58 -36.28 -6.29
C ASP A 775 17.72 -36.34 -5.28
N LEU A 776 18.87 -35.73 -5.58
CA LEU A 776 19.95 -35.68 -4.61
C LEU A 776 19.64 -34.62 -3.53
N PRO A 777 19.99 -34.87 -2.25
CA PRO A 777 19.79 -33.89 -1.20
C PRO A 777 20.53 -32.59 -1.50
N HIS A 778 19.82 -31.46 -1.44
CA HIS A 778 20.38 -30.15 -1.83
C HIS A 778 21.48 -29.65 -0.88
N ASN A 779 21.40 -29.98 0.41
CA ASN A 779 22.31 -29.47 1.44
C ASN A 779 23.51 -30.40 1.69
N GLU A 780 23.65 -31.47 0.91
CA GLU A 780 24.73 -32.44 1.05
C GLU A 780 25.60 -32.42 -0.22
N PRO A 781 26.93 -32.60 -0.10
CA PRO A 781 27.79 -32.72 -1.26
C PRO A 781 27.36 -33.92 -2.11
N VAL A 782 27.39 -33.76 -3.43
CA VAL A 782 27.03 -34.85 -4.35
C VAL A 782 28.00 -36.02 -4.14
N PRO A 783 27.51 -37.26 -3.97
CA PRO A 783 28.38 -38.42 -3.76
C PRO A 783 29.42 -38.58 -4.87
N GLU A 784 30.67 -38.84 -4.51
CA GLU A 784 31.78 -38.95 -5.47
C GLU A 784 31.52 -40.03 -6.53
N SER A 785 30.90 -41.14 -6.15
CA SER A 785 30.49 -42.20 -7.07
C SER A 785 29.52 -41.73 -8.15
N ILE A 786 28.60 -40.80 -7.83
CA ILE A 786 27.70 -40.20 -8.80
C ILE A 786 28.45 -39.21 -9.68
N LYS A 787 29.38 -38.42 -9.12
CA LYS A 787 30.22 -37.50 -9.90
C LYS A 787 31.04 -38.25 -10.95
N GLU A 788 31.74 -39.30 -10.56
CA GLU A 788 32.56 -40.13 -11.45
C GLU A 788 31.70 -40.77 -12.56
N ARG A 789 30.60 -41.43 -12.19
CA ARG A 789 29.69 -42.09 -13.15
C ARG A 789 29.08 -41.07 -14.12
N THR A 790 28.62 -39.93 -13.63
CA THR A 790 27.98 -38.90 -14.48
C THR A 790 29.01 -38.24 -15.41
N ASN A 791 30.21 -37.93 -14.90
CA ASN A 791 31.30 -37.36 -15.73
C ASN A 791 31.76 -38.33 -16.82
N ALA A 792 31.80 -39.64 -16.53
CA ALA A 792 32.07 -40.66 -17.56
C ALA A 792 31.02 -40.62 -18.67
N ARG A 793 29.73 -40.50 -18.32
CA ARG A 793 28.63 -40.39 -19.30
C ARG A 793 28.66 -39.07 -20.07
N VAL A 794 29.05 -37.96 -19.44
CA VAL A 794 29.28 -36.68 -20.13
C VAL A 794 30.41 -36.83 -21.14
N LYS A 795 31.51 -37.51 -20.79
CA LYS A 795 32.62 -37.77 -21.71
C LYS A 795 32.17 -38.60 -22.93
N ASP A 796 31.41 -39.67 -22.72
CA ASP A 796 30.83 -40.48 -23.81
C ASP A 796 29.90 -39.65 -24.70
N TRP A 797 29.10 -38.78 -24.09
CA TRP A 797 28.18 -37.91 -24.82
C TRP A 797 28.92 -36.83 -25.62
N LEU A 798 29.96 -36.22 -25.05
CA LEU A 798 30.83 -35.27 -25.73
C LEU A 798 31.54 -35.93 -26.93
N ALA A 799 32.03 -37.17 -26.79
CA ALA A 799 32.67 -37.92 -27.87
C ALA A 799 31.74 -38.21 -29.06
N ASN A 800 30.42 -38.26 -28.84
CA ASN A 800 29.42 -38.50 -29.88
C ASN A 800 28.87 -37.22 -30.53
N ARG A 801 29.24 -36.03 -30.06
CA ARG A 801 28.81 -34.77 -30.68
C ARG A 801 29.42 -34.59 -32.06
N LYS A 802 28.59 -34.16 -33.03
CA LYS A 802 29.02 -33.84 -34.40
C LYS A 802 28.72 -32.37 -34.70
N GLY A 803 29.65 -31.72 -35.40
CA GLY A 803 29.52 -30.34 -35.88
C GLY A 803 30.04 -29.27 -34.91
N THR A 804 30.19 -28.04 -35.40
CA THR A 804 30.62 -26.88 -34.61
C THR A 804 29.62 -26.59 -33.50
N GLN A 805 30.09 -26.56 -32.26
CA GLN A 805 29.26 -26.29 -31.10
C GLN A 805 29.20 -24.77 -30.82
N ILE A 806 28.03 -24.31 -30.40
CA ILE A 806 27.80 -22.95 -29.92
C ILE A 806 27.29 -23.02 -28.48
N HIS A 807 28.06 -22.47 -27.53
CA HIS A 807 27.72 -22.49 -26.11
C HIS A 807 28.33 -21.31 -25.33
N LEU A 808 27.76 -21.08 -24.14
CA LEU A 808 28.25 -20.11 -23.16
C LEU A 808 29.24 -20.72 -22.16
N SER A 809 29.18 -22.02 -21.92
CA SER A 809 30.13 -22.67 -21.03
C SER A 809 30.36 -24.11 -21.42
N ASN A 810 31.57 -24.58 -21.10
CA ASN A 810 31.89 -26.00 -21.06
C ASN A 810 30.98 -26.73 -20.06
N ILE A 811 30.78 -28.03 -20.28
CA ILE A 811 29.98 -28.84 -19.36
C ILE A 811 30.82 -29.15 -18.14
N ASP A 812 30.48 -28.47 -17.06
CA ASP A 812 30.92 -28.77 -15.71
C ASP A 812 29.67 -28.85 -14.83
N LEU A 813 29.26 -30.10 -14.57
CA LEU A 813 28.03 -30.39 -13.84
C LEU A 813 28.11 -29.89 -12.39
N PHE A 814 29.29 -29.93 -11.76
CA PHE A 814 29.45 -29.82 -10.31
C PHE A 814 30.21 -28.57 -9.82
N ARG A 815 30.57 -27.61 -10.68
CA ARG A 815 31.32 -26.38 -10.30
C ARG A 815 30.77 -25.60 -9.09
N ASP A 816 29.46 -25.64 -8.86
CA ASP A 816 28.77 -24.82 -7.87
C ASP A 816 27.63 -25.63 -7.23
N GLU A 817 27.99 -26.65 -6.45
CA GLU A 817 27.02 -27.53 -5.79
C GLU A 817 26.10 -26.78 -4.83
N LYS A 818 26.61 -25.73 -4.17
CA LYS A 818 25.87 -24.93 -3.17
C LYS A 818 24.56 -24.36 -3.74
N HIS A 819 24.58 -23.85 -4.98
CA HIS A 819 23.42 -23.21 -5.60
C HIS A 819 22.77 -24.09 -6.67
N ARG A 820 23.03 -25.40 -6.65
CA ARG A 820 22.50 -26.34 -7.64
C ARG A 820 21.70 -27.46 -7.00
N ARG A 821 20.73 -27.96 -7.76
CA ARG A 821 19.97 -29.17 -7.45
C ARG A 821 20.15 -30.18 -8.57
N TYR A 822 20.35 -31.43 -8.18
CA TYR A 822 20.73 -32.51 -9.08
C TYR A 822 19.67 -33.58 -9.10
N PHE A 823 19.28 -33.98 -10.30
CA PHE A 823 18.35 -35.06 -10.57
C PHE A 823 19.09 -36.07 -11.44
N ILE A 824 19.10 -37.33 -11.03
CA ILE A 824 19.79 -38.42 -11.74
C ILE A 824 18.76 -39.41 -12.24
N ALA A 825 18.73 -39.68 -13.54
CA ALA A 825 17.94 -40.76 -14.12
C ALA A 825 18.82 -41.99 -14.34
N GLU A 826 18.44 -43.12 -13.75
CA GLU A 826 19.06 -44.43 -13.94
C GLU A 826 18.08 -45.35 -14.68
N ASP A 827 18.59 -46.16 -15.61
CA ASP A 827 17.79 -47.20 -16.26
C ASP A 827 17.60 -48.43 -15.35
N LYS A 828 16.86 -49.43 -15.84
CA LYS A 828 16.58 -50.68 -15.11
C LYS A 828 17.82 -51.47 -14.71
N ASP A 829 18.96 -51.27 -15.40
CA ASP A 829 20.23 -51.94 -15.13
C ASP A 829 21.12 -51.10 -14.18
N GLY A 830 20.61 -49.96 -13.70
CA GLY A 830 21.31 -49.04 -12.82
C GLY A 830 22.35 -48.17 -13.53
N ASN A 831 22.31 -48.04 -14.86
CA ASN A 831 23.19 -47.14 -15.57
C ASN A 831 22.59 -45.74 -15.63
N ILE A 832 23.41 -44.70 -15.42
CA ILE A 832 22.96 -43.31 -15.55
C ILE A 832 22.61 -43.04 -17.02
N CYS A 833 21.32 -42.84 -17.27
CA CYS A 833 20.75 -42.57 -18.60
C CYS A 833 20.39 -41.09 -18.80
N GLY A 834 20.27 -40.30 -17.73
CA GLY A 834 20.07 -38.85 -17.85
C GLY A 834 20.41 -38.08 -16.57
N VAL A 835 20.61 -36.76 -16.73
CA VAL A 835 20.87 -35.83 -15.62
C VAL A 835 20.17 -34.49 -15.87
N ALA A 836 19.57 -33.93 -14.82
CA ALA A 836 19.10 -32.55 -14.81
C ALA A 836 19.76 -31.79 -13.66
N VAL A 837 20.20 -30.57 -13.94
CA VAL A 837 20.85 -29.66 -12.98
C VAL A 837 20.12 -28.33 -13.01
N MET A 838 19.50 -27.99 -11.89
CA MET A 838 18.79 -26.71 -11.70
C MET A 838 19.69 -25.78 -10.89
N ALA A 839 20.06 -24.63 -11.45
CA ALA A 839 20.88 -23.61 -10.78
C ALA A 839 20.01 -22.46 -10.27
N GLU A 840 20.30 -21.98 -9.06
CA GLU A 840 19.64 -20.80 -8.53
C GLU A 840 20.12 -19.53 -9.24
N ILE A 841 19.17 -18.66 -9.56
CA ILE A 841 19.41 -17.31 -10.08
C ILE A 841 18.53 -16.33 -9.26
N ALA A 842 18.56 -15.04 -9.60
CA ALA A 842 17.84 -14.00 -8.85
C ALA A 842 16.41 -14.42 -8.49
N PRO A 843 15.90 -14.17 -7.27
CA PRO A 843 14.60 -14.68 -6.82
C PRO A 843 13.45 -14.39 -7.79
N LYS A 844 13.36 -13.17 -8.32
CA LYS A 844 12.42 -12.77 -9.39
C LYS A 844 12.54 -13.57 -10.69
N LYS A 845 13.74 -14.04 -11.02
CA LYS A 845 14.02 -14.80 -12.25
C LYS A 845 13.91 -16.32 -12.03
N GLY A 846 13.88 -16.76 -10.78
CA GLY A 846 13.62 -18.14 -10.37
C GLY A 846 14.86 -19.03 -10.46
N TRP A 847 14.81 -20.11 -11.25
CA TRP A 847 15.91 -21.07 -11.46
C TRP A 847 16.28 -21.18 -12.95
N GLN A 848 17.47 -21.72 -13.23
CA GLN A 848 17.86 -22.14 -14.57
C GLN A 848 17.95 -23.67 -14.63
N ALA A 849 17.30 -24.29 -15.62
CA ALA A 849 17.63 -25.64 -16.05
C ALA A 849 18.97 -25.64 -16.79
N LYS A 850 20.08 -25.58 -16.03
CA LYS A 850 21.45 -25.37 -16.53
C LYS A 850 21.87 -26.50 -17.45
N TYR A 851 21.57 -27.73 -17.06
CA TYR A 851 21.79 -28.92 -17.86
C TYR A 851 20.55 -29.81 -17.79
N THR A 852 20.08 -30.28 -18.93
CA THR A 852 19.11 -31.37 -19.06
C THR A 852 19.64 -32.26 -20.17
N LEU A 853 20.25 -33.39 -19.79
CA LEU A 853 20.98 -34.25 -20.71
C LEU A 853 20.45 -35.68 -20.61
N ASP A 854 20.20 -36.30 -21.75
CA ASP A 854 20.13 -37.74 -21.90
C ASP A 854 21.44 -38.27 -22.53
N PHE A 855 21.88 -39.42 -22.05
CA PHE A 855 23.14 -40.01 -22.47
C PHE A 855 22.93 -41.05 -23.57
N PRO A 856 23.96 -41.37 -24.39
CA PRO A 856 23.83 -42.35 -25.46
C PRO A 856 23.29 -43.70 -24.94
N GLY A 857 22.26 -44.22 -25.59
CA GLY A 857 21.56 -45.46 -25.18
C GLY A 857 20.44 -45.26 -24.15
N ALA A 858 20.13 -44.03 -23.73
CA ALA A 858 19.02 -43.76 -22.82
C ALA A 858 17.67 -44.25 -23.40
N PRO A 859 16.78 -44.81 -22.56
CA PRO A 859 15.43 -45.16 -22.98
C PRO A 859 14.67 -43.95 -23.54
N SER A 860 13.82 -44.19 -24.54
CA SER A 860 13.01 -43.13 -25.15
C SER A 860 12.10 -42.47 -24.10
N GLY A 861 12.15 -41.14 -24.01
CA GLY A 861 11.37 -40.37 -23.04
C GLY A 861 12.12 -39.98 -21.77
N THR A 862 13.38 -40.41 -21.61
CA THR A 862 14.20 -40.10 -20.42
C THR A 862 14.35 -38.58 -20.22
N ILE A 863 14.62 -37.83 -21.29
CA ILE A 863 14.82 -36.38 -21.22
C ILE A 863 13.52 -35.64 -20.86
N GLU A 864 12.38 -36.04 -21.42
CA GLU A 864 11.08 -35.51 -21.06
C GLU A 864 10.77 -35.79 -19.57
N TYR A 865 11.03 -37.02 -19.11
CA TYR A 865 10.74 -37.41 -17.74
C TYR A 865 11.56 -36.63 -16.72
N ILE A 866 12.88 -36.56 -16.89
CA ILE A 866 13.75 -35.87 -15.93
C ILE A 866 13.56 -34.36 -15.92
N THR A 867 13.29 -33.77 -17.09
CA THR A 867 13.04 -32.32 -17.20
C THR A 867 11.71 -31.94 -16.55
N THR A 868 10.63 -32.66 -16.84
CA THR A 868 9.31 -32.43 -16.23
C THR A 868 9.35 -32.67 -14.72
N HIS A 869 10.10 -33.67 -14.27
CA HIS A 869 10.31 -33.90 -12.83
C HIS A 869 11.03 -32.71 -12.16
N ALA A 870 12.12 -32.21 -12.75
CA ALA A 870 12.84 -31.05 -12.23
C ALA A 870 11.97 -29.77 -12.19
N LEU A 871 11.12 -29.55 -13.22
CA LEU A 871 10.15 -28.44 -13.23
C LEU A 871 9.11 -28.56 -12.12
N ASN A 872 8.60 -29.77 -11.85
CA ASN A 872 7.67 -30.02 -10.75
C ASN A 872 8.30 -29.74 -9.38
N VAL A 873 9.57 -30.13 -9.19
CA VAL A 873 10.31 -29.81 -7.97
C VAL A 873 10.47 -28.29 -7.80
N ALA A 874 10.69 -27.54 -8.88
CA ALA A 874 10.70 -26.08 -8.85
C ALA A 874 9.33 -25.49 -8.49
N ALA A 875 8.23 -25.99 -9.08
CA ALA A 875 6.87 -25.57 -8.74
C ALA A 875 6.55 -25.79 -7.25
N ASN A 876 6.89 -26.96 -6.72
CA ASN A 876 6.65 -27.31 -5.32
C ASN A 876 7.50 -26.46 -4.36
N ALA A 877 8.66 -25.97 -4.80
CA ALA A 877 9.49 -25.03 -4.05
C ALA A 877 9.00 -23.57 -4.14
N GLY A 878 7.90 -23.29 -4.85
CA GLY A 878 7.36 -21.93 -5.01
C GLY A 878 8.18 -21.05 -5.94
N VAL A 879 8.93 -21.64 -6.87
CA VAL A 879 9.79 -20.90 -7.81
C VAL A 879 8.92 -20.28 -8.92
N PRO A 880 8.96 -18.95 -9.15
CA PRO A 880 8.05 -18.29 -10.07
C PRO A 880 8.35 -18.57 -11.55
N SER A 881 9.59 -18.93 -11.89
CA SER A 881 10.01 -19.19 -13.27
C SER A 881 11.23 -20.11 -13.35
N VAL A 882 11.33 -20.89 -14.42
CA VAL A 882 12.53 -21.66 -14.77
C VAL A 882 12.96 -21.28 -16.19
N THR A 883 14.21 -20.89 -16.41
CA THR A 883 14.76 -20.65 -17.75
C THR A 883 15.61 -21.84 -18.24
N PHE A 884 15.50 -22.19 -19.51
CA PHE A 884 16.43 -23.12 -20.17
C PHE A 884 17.69 -22.43 -20.75
N GLY A 885 17.83 -21.12 -20.56
CA GLY A 885 18.89 -20.31 -21.17
C GLY A 885 18.50 -19.75 -22.54
N GLY A 886 19.34 -18.86 -23.07
CA GLY A 886 19.15 -18.21 -24.36
C GLY A 886 19.00 -19.16 -25.57
N GLY A 887 17.95 -18.92 -26.35
CA GLY A 887 17.68 -19.48 -27.68
C GLY A 887 17.74 -18.39 -28.76
N ALA A 888 18.00 -18.80 -30.01
CA ALA A 888 18.01 -17.87 -31.14
C ALA A 888 16.59 -17.33 -31.41
N ALA A 889 16.44 -16.01 -31.51
CA ALA A 889 15.14 -15.41 -31.82
C ALA A 889 14.79 -15.64 -33.31
N ASN A 890 13.49 -15.66 -33.64
CA ASN A 890 13.04 -15.84 -35.03
C ASN A 890 13.45 -14.68 -35.95
N HIS A 891 13.63 -13.48 -35.40
CA HIS A 891 14.03 -12.28 -36.12
C HIS A 891 14.92 -11.39 -35.25
N LEU A 892 15.61 -10.43 -35.88
CA LEU A 892 16.38 -9.41 -35.18
C LEU A 892 15.46 -8.22 -34.89
N THR A 893 15.37 -7.85 -33.63
CA THR A 893 14.59 -6.70 -33.15
C THR A 893 15.53 -5.51 -32.90
N PRO A 894 15.36 -4.37 -33.57
CA PRO A 894 16.16 -3.18 -33.29
C PRO A 894 15.77 -2.56 -31.94
N GLY A 895 16.75 -2.09 -31.18
CA GLY A 895 16.55 -1.31 -29.94
C GLY A 895 16.96 0.14 -30.09
N HIS A 896 17.42 0.76 -29.00
CA HIS A 896 17.94 2.12 -28.96
C HIS A 896 18.99 2.41 -30.04
N HIS A 897 18.88 3.60 -30.65
CA HIS A 897 19.81 4.15 -31.64
C HIS A 897 20.07 3.26 -32.88
N MET A 898 19.14 2.35 -33.18
CA MET A 898 19.18 1.44 -34.32
C MET A 898 18.01 1.71 -35.27
N SER A 899 18.31 2.20 -36.48
CA SER A 899 17.31 2.43 -37.53
C SER A 899 17.87 2.24 -38.94
N GLY A 900 16.97 2.09 -39.92
CA GLY A 900 17.28 2.17 -41.35
C GLY A 900 18.12 1.02 -41.92
N ALA A 901 19.03 1.36 -42.84
CA ALA A 901 19.82 0.40 -43.63
C ALA A 901 20.71 -0.53 -42.79
N LYS A 902 21.15 -0.09 -41.61
CA LYS A 902 22.02 -0.88 -40.72
C LYS A 902 21.29 -2.09 -40.14
N VAL A 903 20.00 -1.95 -39.80
CA VAL A 903 19.16 -3.04 -39.29
C VAL A 903 19.00 -4.12 -40.35
N LYS A 904 18.72 -3.74 -41.61
CA LYS A 904 18.60 -4.69 -42.73
C LYS A 904 19.89 -5.49 -42.98
N MET A 905 21.06 -4.83 -42.90
CA MET A 905 22.35 -5.51 -43.05
C MET A 905 22.62 -6.51 -41.93
N LEU A 906 22.29 -6.15 -40.68
CA LEU A 906 22.46 -7.04 -39.52
C LEU A 906 21.45 -8.19 -39.54
N GLN A 907 20.20 -7.95 -39.95
CA GLN A 907 19.20 -9.01 -40.15
C GLN A 907 19.71 -10.04 -41.16
N ALA A 908 20.17 -9.60 -42.35
CA ALA A 908 20.71 -10.51 -43.35
C ALA A 908 21.95 -11.29 -42.85
N THR A 909 22.78 -10.66 -42.01
CA THR A 909 23.93 -11.32 -41.37
C THR A 909 23.47 -12.34 -40.34
N TYR A 910 22.46 -12.02 -39.52
CA TYR A 910 21.87 -12.91 -38.53
C TYR A 910 21.21 -14.12 -39.19
N ASP A 911 20.40 -13.92 -40.23
CA ASP A 911 19.75 -15.00 -40.98
C ASP A 911 20.77 -15.98 -41.57
N ALA A 912 21.89 -15.45 -42.08
CA ALA A 912 23.00 -16.27 -42.56
C ALA A 912 23.64 -17.11 -41.44
N ILE A 913 23.80 -16.54 -40.24
CA ILE A 913 24.34 -17.24 -39.06
C ILE A 913 23.35 -18.31 -38.57
N VAL A 914 22.07 -17.98 -38.40
CA VAL A 914 21.03 -18.93 -37.98
C VAL A 914 20.97 -20.11 -38.92
N LYS A 915 21.05 -19.86 -40.24
CA LYS A 915 21.09 -20.91 -41.27
C LYS A 915 22.38 -21.73 -41.23
N GLN A 916 23.54 -21.08 -41.04
CA GLN A 916 24.84 -21.77 -41.01
C GLN A 916 24.98 -22.71 -39.80
N PHE A 917 24.50 -22.28 -38.63
CA PHE A 917 24.64 -23.03 -37.37
C PHE A 917 23.37 -23.77 -36.95
N ASN A 918 22.30 -23.70 -37.77
CA ASN A 918 21.05 -24.42 -37.58
C ASN A 918 20.42 -24.19 -36.18
N LEU A 919 20.43 -22.93 -35.72
CA LEU A 919 20.11 -22.56 -34.33
C LEU A 919 18.63 -22.74 -33.95
N ALA A 920 17.73 -22.82 -34.93
CA ALA A 920 16.28 -22.87 -34.69
C ALA A 920 15.75 -24.24 -34.20
N ARG A 921 16.57 -25.30 -34.12
CA ARG A 921 16.08 -26.64 -33.74
C ARG A 921 15.85 -26.84 -32.23
N LYS A 922 16.50 -26.05 -31.36
CA LYS A 922 16.46 -26.29 -29.90
C LYS A 922 15.17 -25.81 -29.22
N SER A 923 14.44 -24.90 -29.85
CA SER A 923 13.27 -24.23 -29.26
C SER A 923 12.03 -25.12 -29.17
N GLU A 924 11.83 -26.05 -30.11
CA GLU A 924 10.61 -26.89 -30.15
C GLU A 924 10.41 -27.74 -28.88
N PHE A 925 11.49 -28.35 -28.35
CA PHE A 925 11.40 -29.13 -27.12
C PHE A 925 11.03 -28.27 -25.90
N ARG A 926 11.59 -27.06 -25.83
CA ARG A 926 11.36 -26.13 -24.72
C ARG A 926 9.95 -25.53 -24.78
N GLU A 927 9.45 -25.26 -25.97
CA GLU A 927 8.07 -24.82 -26.20
C GLU A 927 7.04 -25.86 -25.72
N LYS A 928 7.29 -27.16 -25.97
CA LYS A 928 6.46 -28.26 -25.43
C LYS A 928 6.48 -28.33 -23.90
N MET A 929 7.55 -27.85 -23.26
CA MET A 929 7.63 -27.70 -21.80
C MET A 929 6.91 -26.44 -21.28
N GLY A 930 6.32 -25.63 -22.16
CA GLY A 930 5.66 -24.36 -21.83
C GLY A 930 6.59 -23.15 -21.82
N ALA A 931 7.75 -23.24 -22.46
CA ALA A 931 8.69 -22.12 -22.51
C ALA A 931 8.19 -21.00 -23.44
N VAL A 932 8.38 -19.76 -22.99
CA VAL A 932 8.08 -18.53 -23.72
C VAL A 932 9.36 -17.72 -23.87
N ALA A 933 9.52 -17.06 -25.02
CA ALA A 933 10.68 -16.22 -25.31
C ALA A 933 10.65 -14.90 -24.51
N ASP A 934 11.70 -14.66 -23.72
CA ASP A 934 12.00 -13.41 -23.02
C ASP A 934 13.21 -12.72 -23.66
N PRO A 935 13.02 -11.65 -24.47
CA PRO A 935 14.10 -11.05 -25.25
C PRO A 935 15.29 -10.55 -24.42
N VAL A 936 16.50 -10.93 -24.84
CA VAL A 936 17.76 -10.39 -24.32
C VAL A 936 18.50 -9.62 -25.41
N TRP A 937 19.34 -8.68 -24.98
CA TRP A 937 19.86 -7.64 -25.87
C TRP A 937 21.38 -7.72 -26.04
N ILE A 938 21.83 -7.15 -27.16
CA ILE A 938 23.23 -6.87 -27.48
C ILE A 938 23.35 -5.36 -27.55
N ALA A 939 24.27 -4.78 -26.76
CA ALA A 939 24.54 -3.36 -26.72
C ALA A 939 26.02 -3.08 -27.04
N TYR A 940 26.27 -2.04 -27.83
CA TYR A 940 27.64 -1.65 -28.17
C TYR A 940 27.76 -0.14 -28.40
N PRO A 941 28.93 0.48 -28.12
CA PRO A 941 29.14 1.90 -28.36
C PRO A 941 28.97 2.28 -29.84
N PRO A 942 28.76 3.57 -30.17
CA PRO A 942 28.81 4.05 -31.55
C PRO A 942 30.08 3.55 -32.27
N HIS A 943 29.92 2.98 -33.47
CA HIS A 943 30.99 2.32 -34.26
C HIS A 943 31.61 1.04 -33.65
N GLY A 944 31.06 0.50 -32.55
CA GLY A 944 31.56 -0.68 -31.86
C GLY A 944 31.35 -2.01 -32.60
N LEU A 945 30.23 -2.17 -33.30
CA LEU A 945 29.89 -3.42 -34.00
C LEU A 945 30.05 -3.29 -35.53
N GLY A 946 31.22 -3.71 -36.01
CA GLY A 946 31.50 -3.97 -37.43
C GLY A 946 31.82 -5.45 -37.70
N SER A 947 32.31 -5.79 -38.90
CA SER A 947 32.61 -7.19 -39.28
C SER A 947 33.60 -7.89 -38.33
N ARG A 948 34.56 -7.16 -37.76
CA ARG A 948 35.48 -7.67 -36.73
C ARG A 948 34.79 -7.94 -35.39
N GLY A 949 33.83 -7.10 -34.99
CA GLY A 949 33.06 -7.28 -33.76
C GLY A 949 32.11 -8.46 -33.85
N ILE A 950 31.44 -8.64 -34.98
CA ILE A 950 30.59 -9.82 -35.23
C ILE A 950 31.44 -11.10 -35.18
N LYS A 951 32.65 -11.10 -35.78
CA LYS A 951 33.58 -12.22 -35.66
C LYS A 951 34.02 -12.49 -34.22
N ALA A 952 34.21 -11.45 -33.41
CA ALA A 952 34.56 -11.61 -31.99
C ALA A 952 33.42 -12.27 -31.19
N ILE A 953 32.16 -11.82 -31.40
CA ILE A 953 30.98 -12.48 -30.80
C ILE A 953 30.89 -13.95 -31.24
N MET A 954 31.10 -14.23 -32.52
CA MET A 954 31.04 -15.61 -33.03
C MET A 954 32.15 -16.49 -32.46
N ARG A 955 33.37 -15.97 -32.29
CA ARG A 955 34.48 -16.69 -31.65
C ARG A 955 34.20 -16.98 -30.19
N PHE A 956 33.66 -16.00 -29.45
CA PHE A 956 33.25 -16.20 -28.07
C PHE A 956 32.27 -17.38 -27.89
N PHE A 957 31.34 -17.55 -28.83
CA PHE A 957 30.38 -18.66 -28.77
C PHE A 957 30.91 -20.00 -29.29
N GLN A 958 31.98 -20.02 -30.07
CA GLN A 958 32.55 -21.23 -30.66
C GLN A 958 33.58 -21.86 -29.72
N ASP A 959 33.66 -23.19 -29.74
CA ASP A 959 34.85 -23.88 -29.21
C ASP A 959 36.07 -23.51 -30.05
N GLU A 960 37.23 -23.32 -29.40
CA GLU A 960 38.49 -23.52 -30.13
C GLU A 960 38.54 -25.00 -30.54
N PRO A 961 38.84 -25.30 -31.82
CA PRO A 961 38.73 -26.65 -32.38
C PRO A 961 39.62 -27.70 -31.73
#